data_AF-A0A849WJ74-F1
#
_entry.id   AF-A0A849WJ74-F1
#
_cell.length_a   1.000
_cell.length_b   1.000
_cell.length_c   1.000
_cell.angle_alpha   90.00
_cell.angle_beta   90.00
_cell.angle_gamma   90.00
#
_symmetry.space_group_name_H-M   'P 1'
#
loop_
_entity.id
_entity.type
_entity.pdbx_description
1 polymer ?
#
loop_
_entity_poly.entity_id
_entity_poly.type
_entity_poly.pdbx_seq_one_letter_code
_entity_poly.pdbx_strand_id
1 'polypeptide(L)'
;MTILKILVLTFCFTAVCLFPSTIDGVKVVMVNRQVSIKANKNFPPYVAFIAMTGRPAPEETAKVEKNKSKSFREIDLADEKTELDTMDPRPNLARMVLPTLRIVKESKIIYQANLSSNNDRIELDNKIDSYGNYLDPRVARQQQTYNKNDEESWLHDLKPFIRKKFGSYSDHEIEEMVADPVIETEPMVASKAELVSMGLASAAQSVLDSKSKNSTESSAGTLQASQKTSAYVANSVVGLLEIRDGLAITNEHHIEIRRYEEGSFKEKGTVNLVNGTYQLQIENPKGFILARLVTSDGRILGEGIGRVSEVVWNKNSYHTGPKININKKIDVKGKTVSAYQIEQKNASIEKGSASLFNNYLNKKIEKDGSVGFDHVVAGSSTVLVSEAKNHVPSQQIILASSEFENIIYPQKMIDALKAMVSEQRQQNLNDKNLSVIMGQVLFDKKAISGVTVEVEKFVDIEPIYFNSFMLPDKTLKVTSENGYFAFIGVPEDLHHIVAKRGENYFSHVNITVNPGVVSYAKLESSIKTETVDVKVFDAFVGDAKPAELSLQSLQEKIEVDKEGFKTIFLPSLERWSLLHANPDPNYLPAYYSYIDKTDFINVPLISRGWLNYLFSELKINIHPQSAMVIGFVHDEDFTVELPENEHLKNNILYFDYAGRITKAKNGNLGGGFILFNLPPNVYEVLVLGTKSQKIYSRLAPLKSQEAFVFNFKLDVF
;
A
#
# COMPACT_ATOMS: atom_id res chain seq x y z
N MET A 1 16.76 -39.61 -45.04
CA MET A 1 16.62 -40.30 -43.73
C MET A 1 16.06 -39.40 -42.62
N THR A 2 16.41 -38.11 -42.54
CA THR A 2 15.98 -37.21 -41.46
C THR A 2 14.47 -36.94 -41.43
N ILE A 3 13.86 -36.77 -42.61
CA ILE A 3 12.40 -36.54 -42.74
C ILE A 3 11.60 -37.77 -42.29
N LEU A 4 12.08 -38.98 -42.59
CA LEU A 4 11.43 -40.22 -42.16
C LEU A 4 11.48 -40.40 -40.64
N LYS A 5 12.57 -39.98 -39.99
CA LYS A 5 12.66 -39.99 -38.51
C LYS A 5 11.69 -39.00 -37.87
N ILE A 6 11.53 -37.81 -38.45
CA ILE A 6 10.57 -36.81 -37.95
C ILE A 6 9.14 -37.35 -38.13
N LEU A 7 8.79 -37.91 -39.29
CA LEU A 7 7.47 -38.50 -39.53
C LEU A 7 7.15 -39.66 -38.58
N VAL A 8 8.11 -40.55 -38.30
CA VAL A 8 7.93 -41.65 -37.35
C VAL A 8 7.80 -41.13 -35.91
N LEU A 9 8.58 -40.11 -35.51
CA LEU A 9 8.45 -39.53 -34.17
C LEU A 9 7.09 -38.83 -33.99
N THR A 10 6.65 -38.06 -34.99
CA THR A 10 5.36 -37.36 -34.94
C THR A 10 4.20 -38.35 -34.93
N PHE A 11 4.29 -39.45 -35.69
CA PHE A 11 3.27 -40.51 -35.71
C PHE A 11 3.22 -41.31 -34.41
N CYS A 12 4.37 -41.63 -33.81
CA CYS A 12 4.41 -42.26 -32.48
C CYS A 12 3.86 -41.33 -31.39
N PHE A 13 4.13 -40.03 -31.47
CA PHE A 13 3.65 -39.05 -30.50
C PHE A 13 2.14 -38.82 -30.60
N THR A 14 1.58 -38.79 -31.82
CA THR A 14 0.12 -38.71 -32.01
C THR A 14 -0.59 -40.00 -31.64
N ALA A 15 -0.01 -41.17 -31.91
CA ALA A 15 -0.58 -42.46 -31.53
C ALA A 15 -0.66 -42.65 -30.01
N VAL A 16 0.34 -42.16 -29.26
CA VAL A 16 0.36 -42.24 -27.78
C VAL A 16 -0.58 -41.21 -27.14
N CYS A 17 -0.77 -40.05 -27.75
CA CYS A 17 -1.60 -38.98 -27.18
C CYS A 17 -3.10 -39.08 -27.53
N LEU A 18 -3.48 -39.79 -28.61
CA LEU A 18 -4.87 -39.84 -29.08
C LEU A 18 -5.65 -41.09 -28.65
N PHE A 19 -5.02 -42.08 -28.02
CA PHE A 19 -5.71 -43.26 -27.46
C PHE A 19 -5.57 -43.29 -25.93
N PRO A 20 -6.49 -42.69 -25.16
CA PRO A 20 -6.51 -42.86 -23.72
C PRO A 20 -6.93 -44.31 -23.41
N SER A 21 -6.00 -45.13 -22.91
CA SER A 21 -6.35 -46.45 -22.39
C SER A 21 -7.17 -46.28 -21.11
N THR A 22 -8.43 -46.70 -21.15
CA THR A 22 -9.28 -46.82 -19.97
C THR A 22 -8.98 -48.16 -19.30
N ILE A 23 -8.40 -48.13 -18.10
CA ILE A 23 -8.38 -49.26 -17.17
C ILE A 23 -9.29 -48.84 -16.02
N ASP A 24 -10.36 -49.62 -15.77
CA ASP A 24 -11.36 -49.40 -14.71
C ASP A 24 -12.00 -47.99 -14.66
N GLY A 25 -12.30 -47.41 -15.81
CA GLY A 25 -13.14 -46.20 -15.90
C GLY A 25 -12.50 -44.89 -15.44
N VAL A 26 -11.20 -44.86 -15.13
CA VAL A 26 -10.47 -43.65 -14.72
C VAL A 26 -9.40 -43.28 -15.75
N LYS A 27 -9.38 -42.02 -16.19
CA LYS A 27 -8.33 -41.45 -17.03
C LYS A 27 -7.11 -41.09 -16.17
N VAL A 28 -5.97 -41.69 -16.43
CA VAL A 28 -4.70 -41.39 -15.75
C VAL A 28 -3.78 -40.60 -16.69
N VAL A 29 -3.28 -39.44 -16.22
CA VAL A 29 -2.23 -38.66 -16.89
C VAL A 29 -0.94 -38.87 -16.10
N MET A 30 0.08 -39.48 -16.72
CA MET A 30 1.40 -39.64 -16.09
C MET A 30 2.18 -38.33 -16.12
N VAL A 31 2.56 -37.82 -14.95
CA VAL A 31 3.54 -36.73 -14.82
C VAL A 31 4.81 -37.32 -14.20
N ASN A 32 5.86 -37.46 -15.02
CA ASN A 32 7.17 -37.91 -14.56
C ASN A 32 8.03 -36.70 -14.17
N ARG A 33 8.41 -36.59 -12.91
CA ARG A 33 9.50 -35.72 -12.44
C ARG A 33 10.31 -36.47 -11.38
N GLN A 34 11.39 -37.10 -11.81
CA GLN A 34 12.47 -37.48 -10.89
C GLN A 34 13.33 -36.25 -10.59
N VAL A 35 13.40 -35.89 -9.30
CA VAL A 35 14.40 -34.96 -8.76
C VAL A 35 15.55 -35.83 -8.23
N SER A 36 16.74 -35.70 -8.81
CA SER A 36 17.95 -36.32 -8.26
C SER A 36 18.61 -35.36 -7.27
N ILE A 37 18.73 -35.76 -6.00
CA ILE A 37 19.55 -35.06 -5.01
C ILE A 37 20.96 -35.66 -5.07
N LYS A 38 21.96 -34.88 -5.49
CA LYS A 38 23.38 -35.23 -5.36
C LYS A 38 23.90 -34.68 -4.03
N ALA A 39 24.14 -35.57 -3.07
CA ALA A 39 24.87 -35.24 -1.84
C ALA A 39 26.38 -35.17 -2.13
N ASN A 40 27.03 -34.07 -1.72
CA ASN A 40 28.47 -33.87 -1.85
C ASN A 40 29.21 -34.66 -0.75
N LYS A 41 30.16 -35.53 -1.14
CA LYS A 41 30.92 -36.44 -0.26
C LYS A 41 31.96 -35.75 0.64
N ASN A 42 32.14 -34.43 0.54
CA ASN A 42 33.28 -33.75 1.18
C ASN A 42 32.99 -33.11 2.55
N PHE A 43 31.80 -33.26 3.12
CA PHE A 43 31.50 -32.79 4.49
C PHE A 43 30.69 -33.84 5.27
N PRO A 44 31.32 -34.66 6.12
CA PRO A 44 30.56 -35.48 7.06
C PRO A 44 29.94 -34.56 8.13
N PRO A 45 28.64 -34.67 8.43
CA PRO A 45 28.05 -33.94 9.55
C PRO A 45 28.61 -34.49 10.87
N TYR A 46 29.36 -33.66 11.58
CA TYR A 46 29.63 -33.88 13.00
C TYR A 46 28.34 -33.64 13.78
N VAL A 47 27.73 -34.71 14.29
CA VAL A 47 26.71 -34.62 15.34
C VAL A 47 27.45 -34.60 16.67
N ALA A 48 27.62 -33.41 17.25
CA ALA A 48 28.07 -33.27 18.63
C ALA A 48 26.84 -33.44 19.55
N PHE A 49 26.81 -34.53 20.32
CA PHE A 49 25.87 -34.66 21.43
C PHE A 49 26.38 -33.80 22.58
N ILE A 50 25.68 -32.69 22.87
CA ILE A 50 25.89 -31.95 24.12
C ILE A 50 24.95 -32.52 25.16
N ALA A 51 25.54 -33.19 26.14
CA ALA A 51 24.87 -33.58 27.38
C ALA A 51 24.45 -32.30 28.12
N MET A 52 23.15 -32.20 28.45
CA MET A 52 22.66 -31.18 29.36
C MET A 52 23.21 -31.45 30.77
N THR A 53 24.28 -30.75 31.16
CA THR A 53 24.64 -30.60 32.58
C THR A 53 23.92 -29.37 33.13
N GLY A 54 23.02 -29.60 34.09
CA GLY A 54 22.27 -28.58 34.78
C GLY A 54 23.14 -27.57 35.56
N ARG A 55 22.57 -26.39 35.77
CA ARG A 55 23.10 -25.26 36.57
C ARG A 55 23.53 -25.70 37.99
N PRO A 56 24.53 -25.04 38.58
CA PRO A 56 24.57 -24.80 40.02
C PRO A 56 24.06 -23.38 40.35
N ALA A 57 23.10 -23.32 41.27
CA ALA A 57 22.80 -22.14 42.09
C ALA A 57 23.81 -22.07 43.26
N PRO A 58 24.05 -20.89 43.86
CA PRO A 58 25.06 -20.71 44.89
C PRO A 58 24.62 -21.22 46.26
N GLU A 59 25.64 -21.51 47.05
CA GLU A 59 25.74 -22.19 48.34
C GLU A 59 24.84 -21.62 49.44
N GLU A 60 24.11 -22.51 50.13
CA GLU A 60 23.79 -22.35 51.54
C GLU A 60 23.85 -23.70 52.26
N THR A 61 24.13 -23.65 53.55
CA THR A 61 24.91 -24.62 54.32
C THR A 61 24.15 -25.83 54.86
N ALA A 62 24.81 -26.98 54.74
CA ALA A 62 24.85 -28.13 55.66
C ALA A 62 23.59 -28.57 56.44
N LYS A 63 23.12 -29.80 56.16
CA LYS A 63 23.11 -30.91 57.13
C LYS A 63 22.92 -32.27 56.44
N VAL A 64 23.65 -33.23 56.98
CA VAL A 64 23.83 -34.62 56.54
C VAL A 64 22.62 -35.47 56.91
N GLU A 65 22.13 -36.31 55.98
CA GLU A 65 21.65 -37.65 56.33
C GLU A 65 21.68 -38.61 55.13
N LYS A 66 22.28 -39.79 55.37
CA LYS A 66 22.43 -40.92 54.45
C LYS A 66 21.10 -41.65 54.27
N ASN A 67 20.79 -42.16 53.08
CA ASN A 67 20.48 -43.58 52.89
C ASN A 67 20.21 -44.03 51.43
N LYS A 68 20.99 -45.03 51.01
CA LYS A 68 20.64 -46.27 50.27
C LYS A 68 19.99 -46.21 48.87
N SER A 69 20.86 -46.41 47.87
CA SER A 69 20.87 -47.48 46.85
C SER A 69 19.57 -48.20 46.45
N LYS A 70 19.33 -48.29 45.13
CA LYS A 70 19.04 -49.51 44.32
C LYS A 70 18.90 -49.09 42.84
N SER A 71 19.89 -49.35 42.00
CA SER A 71 20.12 -50.52 41.14
C SER A 71 19.35 -50.48 39.81
N PHE A 72 20.14 -50.40 38.73
CA PHE A 72 19.80 -50.50 37.31
C PHE A 72 19.02 -51.76 36.91
N ARG A 73 18.23 -51.66 35.84
CA ARG A 73 18.07 -52.70 34.83
C ARG A 73 18.05 -52.09 33.43
N GLU A 74 19.04 -52.53 32.66
CA GLU A 74 19.24 -52.37 31.23
C GLU A 74 18.59 -53.60 30.56
N ILE A 75 17.79 -53.40 29.50
CA ILE A 75 17.43 -54.46 28.55
C ILE A 75 17.49 -53.85 27.15
N ASP A 76 18.34 -54.49 26.35
CA ASP A 76 18.64 -54.23 24.94
C ASP A 76 17.51 -54.63 23.98
N LEU A 77 17.57 -53.98 22.81
CA LEU A 77 16.74 -54.14 21.62
C LEU A 77 16.91 -55.50 20.95
N ALA A 78 15.82 -56.02 20.37
CA ALA A 78 15.88 -56.94 19.24
C ALA A 78 14.65 -56.79 18.33
N ASP A 79 14.95 -56.90 17.03
CA ASP A 79 14.09 -56.82 15.86
C ASP A 79 12.83 -57.69 15.91
N GLU A 80 11.71 -57.18 15.38
CA GLU A 80 10.68 -58.03 14.80
C GLU A 80 10.00 -57.38 13.60
N LYS A 81 10.10 -58.07 12.46
CA LYS A 81 9.35 -57.85 11.21
C LYS A 81 8.00 -58.55 11.33
N THR A 82 6.91 -57.85 11.02
CA THR A 82 5.63 -58.42 10.55
C THR A 82 4.82 -57.27 9.97
N GLU A 83 4.69 -57.19 8.65
CA GLU A 83 3.64 -57.79 7.80
C GLU A 83 2.54 -56.78 7.47
N LEU A 84 2.27 -56.73 6.16
CA LEU A 84 1.28 -55.94 5.46
C LEU A 84 -0.12 -56.32 5.93
N ASP A 85 -0.98 -55.33 6.17
CA ASP A 85 -2.42 -55.56 5.97
C ASP A 85 -3.06 -54.37 5.27
N THR A 86 -3.73 -54.70 4.18
CA THR A 86 -4.40 -53.83 3.22
C THR A 86 -5.79 -53.45 3.69
N MET A 87 -6.07 -52.16 3.84
CA MET A 87 -7.43 -51.62 3.71
C MET A 87 -7.38 -50.20 3.14
N ASP A 88 -8.08 -50.00 2.03
CA ASP A 88 -8.43 -48.72 1.44
C ASP A 88 -9.86 -48.86 0.86
N PRO A 89 -10.57 -47.80 0.46
CA PRO A 89 -10.98 -46.58 1.17
C PRO A 89 -12.51 -46.49 1.27
N ARG A 90 -13.03 -45.51 2.03
CA ARG A 90 -14.16 -44.65 1.62
C ARG A 90 -14.39 -43.53 2.64
N PRO A 91 -14.05 -42.26 2.32
CA PRO A 91 -14.66 -41.12 2.99
C PRO A 91 -15.81 -40.54 2.14
N ASN A 92 -16.88 -40.18 2.85
CA ASN A 92 -18.07 -39.52 2.32
C ASN A 92 -17.75 -38.21 1.61
N LEU A 93 -18.25 -38.05 0.39
CA LEU A 93 -18.31 -36.78 -0.35
C LEU A 93 -19.25 -35.81 0.38
N ALA A 94 -18.69 -34.85 1.11
CA ALA A 94 -19.41 -33.65 1.49
C ALA A 94 -19.56 -32.76 0.24
N ARG A 95 -20.80 -32.48 -0.17
CA ARG A 95 -21.13 -31.47 -1.19
C ARG A 95 -20.61 -30.12 -0.72
N MET A 96 -19.62 -29.57 -1.42
CA MET A 96 -19.18 -28.19 -1.27
C MET A 96 -20.23 -27.29 -1.91
N VAL A 97 -21.04 -26.60 -1.08
CA VAL A 97 -21.89 -25.49 -1.53
C VAL A 97 -20.98 -24.27 -1.65
N LEU A 98 -20.82 -23.75 -2.87
CA LEU A 98 -20.10 -22.50 -3.11
C LEU A 98 -20.88 -21.35 -2.43
N PRO A 99 -20.20 -20.43 -1.72
CA PRO A 99 -20.87 -19.27 -1.15
C PRO A 99 -21.37 -18.36 -2.28
N THR A 100 -22.64 -17.99 -2.20
CA THR A 100 -23.27 -16.99 -3.07
C THR A 100 -22.56 -15.65 -2.87
N LEU A 101 -22.01 -15.11 -3.96
CA LEU A 101 -21.35 -13.81 -3.98
C LEU A 101 -22.43 -12.72 -3.89
N ARG A 102 -22.39 -11.89 -2.85
CA ARG A 102 -23.39 -10.85 -2.56
C ARG A 102 -22.76 -9.48 -2.83
N ILE A 103 -23.25 -8.77 -3.83
CA ILE A 103 -22.87 -7.37 -4.08
C ILE A 103 -23.82 -6.52 -3.22
N VAL A 104 -23.26 -5.74 -2.28
CA VAL A 104 -24.05 -4.88 -1.39
C VAL A 104 -24.08 -3.47 -1.98
N LYS A 105 -25.28 -2.95 -2.24
CA LYS A 105 -25.53 -1.56 -2.61
C LYS A 105 -25.82 -0.76 -1.33
N GLU A 106 -25.11 0.34 -1.11
CA GLU A 106 -25.43 1.26 -0.01
C GLU A 106 -26.58 2.18 -0.43
N SER A 107 -27.74 2.05 0.22
CA SER A 107 -28.85 2.99 0.06
C SER A 107 -28.75 4.12 1.08
N LYS A 108 -28.71 5.37 0.59
CA LYS A 108 -28.85 6.57 1.43
C LYS A 108 -30.29 6.68 1.90
N ILE A 109 -30.54 6.41 3.19
CA ILE A 109 -31.87 6.58 3.81
C ILE A 109 -32.14 8.08 3.94
N ILE A 110 -33.04 8.60 3.10
CA ILE A 110 -33.62 9.93 3.29
C ILE A 110 -34.85 9.74 4.19
N TYR A 111 -34.80 10.25 5.42
CA TYR A 111 -35.98 10.32 6.28
C TYR A 111 -36.99 11.29 5.67
N GLN A 112 -38.06 10.77 5.07
CA GLN A 112 -39.26 11.56 4.79
C GLN A 112 -40.09 11.64 6.07
N ALA A 113 -40.15 12.83 6.65
CA ALA A 113 -41.08 13.14 7.73
C ALA A 113 -42.51 13.13 7.18
N ASN A 114 -43.34 12.22 7.69
CA ASN A 114 -44.79 12.26 7.49
C ASN A 114 -45.36 13.49 8.20
N LEU A 115 -45.63 14.56 7.44
CA LEU A 115 -46.48 15.66 7.90
C LEU A 115 -47.94 15.36 7.51
N SER A 116 -48.72 15.10 8.54
CA SER A 116 -50.17 14.97 8.52
C SER A 116 -50.84 16.20 7.90
N SER A 117 -51.88 15.92 7.12
CA SER A 117 -52.81 16.87 6.52
C SER A 117 -53.28 17.97 7.48
N ASN A 118 -53.09 19.23 7.07
CA ASN A 118 -54.13 20.25 7.26
C ASN A 118 -53.97 21.34 6.20
N ASN A 119 -55.10 21.70 5.61
CA ASN A 119 -55.23 22.77 4.63
C ASN A 119 -54.84 24.10 5.25
N ASP A 120 -53.77 24.72 4.75
CA ASP A 120 -53.65 26.18 4.68
C ASP A 120 -52.71 26.56 3.53
N ARG A 121 -53.07 27.63 2.84
CA ARG A 121 -52.34 28.20 1.69
C ARG A 121 -50.91 28.54 2.07
N ILE A 122 -49.94 27.95 1.38
CA ILE A 122 -48.51 28.30 1.48
C ILE A 122 -48.15 29.21 0.29
N GLU A 123 -47.75 30.44 0.60
CA GLU A 123 -46.98 31.31 -0.30
C GLU A 123 -45.64 30.63 -0.63
N LEU A 124 -45.29 30.59 -1.92
CA LEU A 124 -44.01 30.07 -2.38
C LEU A 124 -42.89 31.04 -1.96
N ASP A 125 -42.20 30.73 -0.87
CA ASP A 125 -40.91 31.35 -0.57
C ASP A 125 -39.82 30.75 -1.47
N ASN A 126 -39.19 31.63 -2.24
CA ASN A 126 -38.08 31.30 -3.14
C ASN A 126 -36.85 30.87 -2.35
N LYS A 127 -36.49 29.58 -2.43
CA LYS A 127 -35.18 29.11 -1.93
C LYS A 127 -34.07 29.49 -2.91
N ILE A 128 -33.17 30.31 -2.42
CA ILE A 128 -31.93 30.74 -3.05
C ILE A 128 -30.84 29.72 -2.67
N ASP A 129 -29.98 29.33 -3.61
CA ASP A 129 -28.82 28.48 -3.31
C ASP A 129 -27.71 29.25 -2.57
N SER A 130 -26.65 28.56 -2.12
CA SER A 130 -25.52 29.16 -1.39
C SER A 130 -24.72 30.22 -2.18
N TYR A 131 -25.11 30.51 -3.43
CA TYR A 131 -24.49 31.49 -4.32
C TYR A 131 -25.46 32.53 -4.87
N GLY A 132 -26.70 32.60 -4.39
CA GLY A 132 -27.61 33.70 -4.76
C GLY A 132 -28.41 33.48 -6.04
N ASN A 133 -28.41 32.29 -6.65
CA ASN A 133 -29.03 32.05 -7.95
C ASN A 133 -30.42 31.38 -7.87
N TYR A 134 -31.31 31.77 -8.78
CA TYR A 134 -32.63 31.15 -8.96
C TYR A 134 -32.50 29.86 -9.79
N LEU A 135 -32.85 28.71 -9.22
CA LEU A 135 -32.88 27.43 -9.93
C LEU A 135 -34.13 27.35 -10.83
N ASP A 136 -33.92 27.15 -12.14
CA ASP A 136 -34.98 26.91 -13.12
C ASP A 136 -35.60 25.50 -12.91
N PRO A 137 -36.93 25.38 -12.66
CA PRO A 137 -37.63 24.10 -12.49
C PRO A 137 -37.46 23.09 -13.64
N ARG A 138 -37.01 23.54 -14.82
CA ARG A 138 -36.75 22.67 -15.98
C ARG A 138 -35.45 21.87 -15.83
N VAL A 139 -34.45 22.39 -15.13
CA VAL A 139 -33.15 21.73 -14.90
C VAL A 139 -33.30 20.54 -13.94
N ALA A 140 -34.15 20.66 -12.92
CA ALA A 140 -34.45 19.58 -11.98
C ALA A 140 -35.17 18.39 -12.64
N ARG A 141 -36.03 18.63 -13.66
CA ARG A 141 -36.68 17.57 -14.44
C ARG A 141 -35.74 16.90 -15.44
N GLN A 142 -34.76 17.63 -15.99
CA GLN A 142 -33.73 17.04 -16.85
C GLN A 142 -32.80 16.10 -16.07
N GLN A 143 -32.40 16.45 -14.85
CA GLN A 143 -31.55 15.59 -14.00
C GLN A 143 -32.22 14.26 -13.63
N GLN A 144 -33.53 14.25 -13.37
CA GLN A 144 -34.26 12.99 -13.09
C GLN A 144 -34.41 12.08 -14.32
N THR A 145 -34.44 12.66 -15.52
CA THR A 145 -34.51 11.88 -16.78
C THR A 145 -33.11 11.40 -17.20
N TYR A 146 -32.05 12.11 -16.83
CA TYR A 146 -30.66 11.78 -17.12
C TYR A 146 -30.17 10.59 -16.28
N ASN A 147 -30.46 10.57 -14.97
CA ASN A 147 -30.03 9.48 -14.08
C ASN A 147 -30.62 8.12 -14.44
N LYS A 148 -31.81 8.06 -15.05
CA LYS A 148 -32.47 6.79 -15.40
C LYS A 148 -31.89 6.14 -16.67
N ASN A 149 -31.31 6.95 -17.56
CA ASN A 149 -30.72 6.46 -18.82
C ASN A 149 -29.25 6.02 -18.64
N ASP A 150 -28.52 6.61 -17.70
CA ASP A 150 -27.14 6.19 -17.39
C ASP A 150 -27.10 4.85 -16.62
N GLU A 151 -28.12 4.54 -15.81
CA GLU A 151 -28.22 3.27 -15.07
C GLU A 151 -28.30 2.03 -15.99
N GLU A 152 -28.95 2.13 -17.17
CA GLU A 152 -29.02 1.03 -18.14
C GLU A 152 -27.73 0.90 -18.98
N SER A 153 -26.98 1.99 -19.14
CA SER A 153 -25.81 2.09 -20.03
C SER A 153 -24.58 1.32 -19.50
N TRP A 154 -24.24 1.47 -18.22
CA TRP A 154 -23.04 0.81 -17.66
C TRP A 154 -23.22 -0.70 -17.50
N LEU A 155 -24.44 -1.16 -17.18
CA LEU A 155 -24.73 -2.59 -17.00
C LEU A 155 -24.66 -3.33 -18.35
N HIS A 156 -25.12 -2.68 -19.43
CA HIS A 156 -24.98 -3.18 -20.80
C HIS A 156 -23.51 -3.43 -21.19
N ASP A 157 -22.62 -2.50 -20.83
CA ASP A 157 -21.18 -2.60 -21.12
C ASP A 157 -20.45 -3.62 -20.22
N LEU A 158 -20.97 -3.92 -19.03
CA LEU A 158 -20.37 -4.86 -18.09
C LEU A 158 -20.76 -6.32 -18.38
N LYS A 159 -21.95 -6.56 -18.96
CA LYS A 159 -22.50 -7.89 -19.30
C LYS A 159 -21.52 -8.79 -20.08
N PRO A 160 -20.82 -8.32 -21.14
CA PRO A 160 -19.83 -9.13 -21.86
C PRO A 160 -18.65 -9.58 -20.96
N PHE A 161 -18.24 -8.75 -20.01
CA PHE A 161 -17.15 -9.06 -19.09
C PHE A 161 -17.55 -10.09 -18.04
N ILE A 162 -18.75 -9.97 -17.47
CA ILE A 162 -19.30 -10.94 -16.50
C ILE A 162 -19.41 -12.31 -17.17
N ARG A 163 -19.98 -12.37 -18.39
CA ARG A 163 -20.10 -13.61 -19.16
C ARG A 163 -18.74 -14.25 -19.46
N LYS A 164 -17.73 -13.44 -19.81
CA LYS A 164 -16.37 -13.92 -20.12
C LYS A 164 -15.63 -14.45 -18.88
N LYS A 165 -15.89 -13.89 -17.69
CA LYS A 165 -15.15 -14.20 -16.47
C LYS A 165 -15.82 -15.30 -15.63
N PHE A 166 -17.14 -15.40 -15.67
CA PHE A 166 -17.91 -16.25 -14.75
C PHE A 166 -18.81 -17.29 -15.45
N GLY A 167 -18.88 -17.30 -16.78
CA GLY A 167 -19.67 -18.27 -17.56
C GLY A 167 -20.97 -17.69 -18.13
N SER A 168 -21.80 -18.56 -18.73
CA SER A 168 -23.01 -18.16 -19.48
C SER A 168 -24.17 -17.80 -18.55
N TYR A 169 -24.11 -16.64 -17.90
CA TYR A 169 -25.26 -16.03 -17.25
C TYR A 169 -26.15 -15.33 -18.27
N SER A 170 -27.46 -15.51 -18.13
CA SER A 170 -28.49 -14.77 -18.86
C SER A 170 -28.53 -13.31 -18.40
N ASP A 171 -29.08 -12.42 -19.24
CA ASP A 171 -29.21 -11.00 -18.88
C ASP A 171 -30.09 -10.79 -17.63
N HIS A 172 -31.10 -11.65 -17.44
CA HIS A 172 -31.96 -11.61 -16.28
C HIS A 172 -31.22 -12.00 -14.99
N GLU A 173 -30.36 -13.02 -15.03
CA GLU A 173 -29.55 -13.42 -13.85
C GLU A 173 -28.53 -12.33 -13.48
N ILE A 174 -27.94 -11.65 -14.48
CA ILE A 174 -27.02 -10.53 -14.23
C ILE A 174 -27.76 -9.33 -13.62
N GLU A 175 -28.98 -9.05 -14.06
CA GLU A 175 -29.84 -7.98 -13.50
C GLU A 175 -30.33 -8.30 -12.09
N GLU A 176 -30.68 -9.56 -11.82
CA GLU A 176 -31.12 -10.03 -10.49
C GLU A 176 -29.99 -10.00 -9.45
N MET A 177 -28.74 -10.23 -9.87
CA MET A 177 -27.55 -10.06 -9.01
C MET A 177 -27.27 -8.60 -8.60
N VAL A 178 -27.90 -7.63 -9.28
CA VAL A 178 -27.66 -6.18 -9.11
C VAL A 178 -28.89 -5.45 -8.55
N ALA A 179 -30.06 -6.08 -8.50
CA ALA A 179 -31.31 -5.50 -8.02
C ALA A 179 -31.36 -5.29 -6.48
N ASP A 180 -32.12 -4.28 -6.05
CA ASP A 180 -32.33 -3.92 -4.63
C ASP A 180 -33.05 -5.04 -3.85
N PRO A 181 -32.77 -5.21 -2.54
CA PRO A 181 -33.42 -6.25 -1.74
C PRO A 181 -34.92 -5.97 -1.55
N VAL A 182 -35.75 -6.99 -1.80
CA VAL A 182 -37.14 -7.05 -1.34
C VAL A 182 -37.13 -7.17 0.19
N ILE A 183 -37.65 -6.17 0.88
CA ILE A 183 -37.82 -6.19 2.34
C ILE A 183 -39.06 -7.05 2.65
N GLU A 184 -38.85 -8.30 3.06
CA GLU A 184 -39.87 -9.06 3.79
C GLU A 184 -39.94 -8.53 5.23
N THR A 185 -41.04 -7.85 5.55
CA THR A 185 -41.36 -7.43 6.92
C THR A 185 -41.92 -8.60 7.73
N GLU A 186 -41.19 -9.08 8.73
CA GLU A 186 -41.74 -9.89 9.83
C GLU A 186 -42.14 -9.01 11.03
N PRO A 187 -43.13 -9.42 11.86
CA PRO A 187 -43.85 -8.54 12.76
C PRO A 187 -43.11 -8.24 14.08
N MET A 188 -43.21 -6.99 14.53
CA MET A 188 -42.74 -6.54 15.85
C MET A 188 -43.53 -7.19 16.99
N VAL A 189 -42.82 -7.86 17.90
CA VAL A 189 -43.29 -8.14 19.26
C VAL A 189 -42.86 -7.01 20.18
N ALA A 190 -43.84 -6.31 20.75
CA ALA A 190 -43.63 -5.27 21.76
C ALA A 190 -43.49 -5.87 23.17
N SER A 191 -42.57 -5.36 23.97
CA SER A 191 -42.58 -5.53 25.43
C SER A 191 -42.36 -4.20 26.18
N LYS A 192 -43.49 -3.53 26.40
CA LYS A 192 -43.98 -2.90 27.63
C LYS A 192 -43.00 -2.75 28.83
N ALA A 193 -42.62 -1.51 29.14
CA ALA A 193 -42.49 -0.99 30.51
C ALA A 193 -42.48 0.56 30.53
N GLU A 194 -43.64 1.14 30.85
CA GLU A 194 -43.86 2.53 31.27
C GLU A 194 -43.27 2.75 32.69
N LEU A 195 -42.58 3.86 33.02
CA LEU A 195 -43.05 5.24 33.28
C LEU A 195 -43.74 5.41 34.66
N VAL A 196 -43.16 6.29 35.51
CA VAL A 196 -43.79 7.32 36.40
C VAL A 196 -42.98 7.55 37.70
N SER A 197 -42.42 8.76 37.85
CA SER A 197 -42.65 9.72 38.97
C SER A 197 -41.60 10.86 38.88
N MET A 198 -41.94 12.05 38.36
CA MET A 198 -42.28 13.28 39.14
C MET A 198 -41.24 13.62 40.23
N GLY A 199 -40.61 14.78 40.33
CA GLY A 199 -40.74 16.08 39.65
C GLY A 199 -39.92 17.16 40.40
N LEU A 200 -39.98 18.40 39.90
CA LEU A 200 -39.55 19.70 40.48
C LEU A 200 -38.03 20.00 40.47
N ALA A 201 -37.51 20.93 39.66
CA ALA A 201 -37.71 22.39 39.53
C ALA A 201 -36.94 23.24 40.56
N SER A 202 -35.96 23.98 40.02
CA SER A 202 -35.45 25.32 40.40
C SER A 202 -34.93 25.59 41.81
N ALA A 203 -33.71 26.15 41.92
CA ALA A 203 -33.49 27.55 42.32
C ALA A 203 -32.00 27.91 42.40
N ALA A 204 -31.76 29.21 42.26
CA ALA A 204 -30.51 29.89 41.97
C ALA A 204 -29.61 30.18 43.19
N GLN A 205 -28.29 30.18 42.95
CA GLN A 205 -27.38 31.32 43.10
C GLN A 205 -27.41 32.18 44.39
N SER A 206 -26.29 32.17 45.13
CA SER A 206 -25.59 33.32 45.78
C SER A 206 -24.68 32.78 46.92
N VAL A 207 -23.63 33.39 47.47
CA VAL A 207 -22.74 34.53 47.21
C VAL A 207 -21.65 34.42 48.31
N LEU A 208 -20.40 34.70 47.93
CA LEU A 208 -19.23 35.25 48.66
C LEU A 208 -18.82 34.84 50.10
N ASP A 209 -17.50 34.63 50.19
CA ASP A 209 -16.53 35.06 51.22
C ASP A 209 -16.56 34.51 52.65
N SER A 210 -15.47 33.81 53.01
CA SER A 210 -14.63 34.25 54.12
C SER A 210 -13.21 33.65 54.09
N LYS A 211 -12.25 34.53 54.41
CA LYS A 211 -10.80 34.32 54.53
C LYS A 211 -10.42 33.43 55.73
N SER A 212 -9.17 32.93 55.64
CA SER A 212 -8.22 32.65 56.73
C SER A 212 -8.38 31.30 57.45
N LYS A 213 -7.40 30.38 57.30
CA LYS A 213 -6.16 30.30 58.10
C LYS A 213 -5.31 29.09 57.71
N ASN A 214 -3.99 29.28 57.75
CA ASN A 214 -2.96 28.24 57.69
C ASN A 214 -3.16 27.18 58.77
N SER A 215 -2.94 25.90 58.43
CA SER A 215 -1.99 25.05 59.17
C SER A 215 -1.68 23.78 58.39
N THR A 216 -0.38 23.52 58.35
CA THR A 216 0.36 22.35 57.92
C THR A 216 -0.09 21.11 58.71
N GLU A 217 -0.32 19.97 58.04
CA GLU A 217 0.21 18.68 58.49
C GLU A 217 0.01 17.59 57.44
N SER A 218 1.11 16.92 57.13
CA SER A 218 1.20 15.77 56.25
C SER A 218 0.57 14.54 56.89
N SER A 219 -0.27 13.82 56.15
CA SER A 219 -0.48 12.40 56.39
C SER A 219 -0.48 11.65 55.06
N ALA A 220 0.48 10.74 54.94
CA ALA A 220 0.65 9.84 53.82
C ALA A 220 -0.53 8.86 53.78
N GLY A 221 -1.44 9.08 52.83
CA GLY A 221 -2.47 8.12 52.46
C GLY A 221 -1.96 7.23 51.33
N THR A 222 -1.61 5.98 51.66
CA THR A 222 -1.32 4.92 50.70
C THR A 222 -2.58 4.60 49.88
N LEU A 223 -2.68 5.16 48.68
CA LEU A 223 -3.66 4.74 47.68
C LEU A 223 -3.20 3.39 47.09
N GLN A 224 -3.74 2.30 47.60
CA GLN A 224 -3.74 1.03 46.89
C GLN A 224 -4.68 1.16 45.68
N ALA A 225 -4.08 1.46 44.52
CA ALA A 225 -4.75 1.30 43.24
C ALA A 225 -5.02 -0.20 43.02
N SER A 226 -6.26 -0.62 43.28
CA SER A 226 -6.79 -1.90 42.86
C SER A 226 -6.84 -1.92 41.33
N GLN A 227 -5.73 -2.29 40.68
CA GLN A 227 -5.70 -2.68 39.28
C GLN A 227 -6.56 -3.93 39.11
N LYS A 228 -7.83 -3.73 38.72
CA LYS A 228 -8.62 -4.76 38.05
C LYS A 228 -7.94 -5.03 36.71
N THR A 229 -7.06 -6.03 36.67
CA THR A 229 -6.62 -6.66 35.42
C THR A 229 -7.84 -7.36 34.84
N SER A 230 -8.55 -6.70 33.93
CA SER A 230 -9.45 -7.39 33.02
C SER A 230 -8.61 -8.42 32.28
N ALA A 231 -8.89 -9.71 32.52
CA ALA A 231 -8.26 -10.79 31.78
C ALA A 231 -8.67 -10.67 30.31
N TYR A 232 -7.85 -9.94 29.54
CA TYR A 232 -7.96 -9.89 28.10
C TYR A 232 -7.75 -11.31 27.59
N VAL A 233 -8.75 -11.85 26.89
CA VAL A 233 -8.62 -13.10 26.16
C VAL A 233 -7.61 -12.81 25.04
N ALA A 234 -6.34 -13.15 25.28
CA ALA A 234 -5.27 -12.90 24.32
C ALA A 234 -5.55 -13.72 23.05
N ASN A 235 -5.84 -13.01 21.96
CA ASN A 235 -6.04 -13.59 20.64
C ASN A 235 -4.68 -14.03 20.09
N SER A 236 -4.38 -15.33 20.18
CA SER A 236 -3.11 -15.87 19.71
C SER A 236 -3.20 -16.21 18.23
N VAL A 237 -2.38 -15.58 17.41
CA VAL A 237 -2.20 -15.90 15.99
C VAL A 237 -1.04 -16.86 15.84
N VAL A 238 -1.25 -17.96 15.12
CA VAL A 238 -0.20 -18.94 14.76
C VAL A 238 -0.16 -19.08 13.25
N GLY A 239 0.99 -18.81 12.64
CA GLY A 239 1.18 -18.88 11.19
C GLY A 239 2.43 -19.65 10.80
N LEU A 240 2.52 -19.97 9.50
CA LEU A 240 3.69 -20.65 8.92
C LEU A 240 4.77 -19.63 8.55
N LEU A 241 6.02 -20.04 8.70
CA LEU A 241 7.20 -19.27 8.36
C LEU A 241 8.09 -20.08 7.40
N GLU A 242 8.47 -19.49 6.28
CA GLU A 242 9.37 -20.11 5.30
C GLU A 242 10.53 -19.17 4.99
N ILE A 243 11.74 -19.70 4.81
CA ILE A 243 12.94 -18.95 4.44
C ILE A 243 13.30 -19.29 3.00
N ARG A 244 13.50 -18.27 2.16
CA ARG A 244 13.69 -18.43 0.71
C ARG A 244 14.95 -17.71 0.21
N ASP A 245 15.17 -17.77 -1.11
CA ASP A 245 16.22 -17.05 -1.84
C ASP A 245 17.65 -17.34 -1.37
N GLY A 246 17.89 -18.58 -0.94
CA GLY A 246 19.20 -19.02 -0.49
C GLY A 246 19.62 -18.46 0.87
N LEU A 247 18.70 -17.81 1.60
CA LEU A 247 18.92 -17.48 3.00
C LEU A 247 19.00 -18.75 3.84
N ALA A 248 19.90 -18.74 4.82
CA ALA A 248 20.08 -19.82 5.77
C ALA A 248 20.22 -19.27 7.19
N ILE A 249 19.72 -20.02 8.16
CA ILE A 249 19.92 -19.73 9.58
C ILE A 249 21.18 -20.44 10.04
N THR A 250 22.08 -19.66 10.64
CA THR A 250 23.27 -20.16 11.33
C THR A 250 23.13 -19.84 12.82
N ASN A 251 24.10 -20.23 13.63
CA ASN A 251 24.12 -19.92 15.07
C ASN A 251 24.27 -18.42 15.36
N GLU A 252 24.64 -17.62 14.36
CA GLU A 252 24.77 -16.17 14.46
C GLU A 252 23.49 -15.44 14.04
N HIS A 253 22.45 -16.17 13.65
CA HIS A 253 21.21 -15.59 13.15
C HIS A 253 20.03 -15.90 14.07
N HIS A 254 19.11 -14.95 14.19
CA HIS A 254 17.80 -15.17 14.81
C HIS A 254 16.69 -14.58 13.94
N ILE A 255 15.47 -15.07 14.14
CA ILE A 255 14.28 -14.49 13.50
C ILE A 255 13.53 -13.66 14.53
N GLU A 256 13.28 -12.40 14.20
CA GLU A 256 12.36 -11.54 14.93
C GLU A 256 10.99 -11.54 14.27
N ILE A 257 9.94 -11.79 15.05
CA ILE A 257 8.54 -11.61 14.63
C ILE A 257 7.94 -10.51 15.48
N ARG A 258 7.33 -9.50 14.85
CA ARG A 258 6.62 -8.43 15.56
C ARG A 258 5.38 -8.02 14.77
N ARG A 259 4.31 -7.59 15.46
CA ARG A 259 3.28 -6.79 14.80
C ARG A 259 3.79 -5.37 14.65
N TYR A 260 3.51 -4.79 13.49
CA TYR A 260 3.74 -3.40 13.21
C TYR A 260 2.43 -2.75 12.81
N GLU A 261 2.13 -1.64 13.46
CA GLU A 261 0.91 -0.86 13.26
C GLU A 261 1.27 0.61 13.34
N GLU A 262 0.90 1.36 12.31
CA GLU A 262 0.98 2.83 12.27
C GLU A 262 2.35 3.41 12.62
N GLY A 263 3.43 2.83 12.10
CA GLY A 263 4.77 3.37 12.39
C GLY A 263 5.43 2.79 13.64
N SER A 264 4.75 1.91 14.36
CA SER A 264 5.22 1.42 15.66
C SER A 264 5.20 -0.11 15.75
N PHE A 265 6.26 -0.68 16.30
CA PHE A 265 6.26 -2.09 16.72
C PHE A 265 5.39 -2.24 17.97
N LYS A 266 4.44 -3.17 17.92
CA LYS A 266 3.52 -3.45 19.01
C LYS A 266 3.96 -4.71 19.75
N GLU A 267 3.36 -5.85 19.45
CA GLU A 267 3.60 -7.11 20.14
C GLU A 267 4.78 -7.86 19.50
N LYS A 268 5.58 -8.52 20.34
CA LYS A 268 6.67 -9.40 19.92
C LYS A 268 6.20 -10.85 19.92
N GLY A 269 6.47 -11.55 18.83
CA GLY A 269 6.13 -12.96 18.67
C GLY A 269 7.31 -13.89 19.00
N THR A 270 7.00 -15.18 19.03
CA THR A 270 7.98 -16.26 19.16
C THR A 270 8.03 -17.09 17.89
N VAL A 271 9.21 -17.61 17.55
CA VAL A 271 9.41 -18.48 16.39
C VAL A 271 9.81 -19.86 16.86
N ASN A 272 9.14 -20.88 16.31
CA ASN A 272 9.56 -22.27 16.43
C ASN A 272 10.18 -22.71 15.10
N LEU A 273 11.51 -22.70 15.05
CA LEU A 273 12.28 -23.07 13.86
C LEU A 273 12.10 -24.55 13.47
N VAL A 274 11.84 -25.44 14.43
CA VAL A 274 11.64 -26.88 14.18
C VAL A 274 10.36 -27.09 13.39
N ASN A 275 9.30 -26.38 13.77
CA ASN A 275 7.99 -26.51 13.13
C ASN A 275 7.81 -25.54 11.95
N GLY A 276 8.73 -24.59 11.75
CA GLY A 276 8.57 -23.51 10.79
C GLY A 276 7.33 -22.67 11.08
N THR A 277 7.05 -22.39 12.35
CA THR A 277 5.87 -21.61 12.77
C THR A 277 6.26 -20.39 13.57
N TYR A 278 5.41 -19.37 13.53
CA TYR A 278 5.46 -18.25 14.45
C TYR A 278 4.16 -18.18 15.28
N GLN A 279 4.27 -17.59 16.47
CA GLN A 279 3.13 -17.31 17.34
C GLN A 279 3.22 -15.87 17.84
N LEU A 280 2.09 -15.17 17.82
CA LEU A 280 1.97 -13.77 18.23
C LEU A 280 0.65 -13.58 18.97
N GLN A 281 0.66 -12.89 20.10
CA GLN A 281 -0.57 -12.44 20.73
C GLN A 281 -0.87 -11.04 20.20
N ILE A 282 -2.05 -10.84 19.62
CA ILE A 282 -2.43 -9.56 19.04
C ILE A 282 -3.60 -8.96 19.80
N GLU A 283 -3.51 -7.68 20.09
CA GLU A 283 -4.59 -6.94 20.75
C GLU A 283 -5.61 -6.42 19.73
N ASN A 284 -5.12 -6.03 18.53
CA ASN A 284 -5.93 -5.42 17.48
C ASN A 284 -5.75 -6.17 16.15
N PRO A 285 -6.84 -6.48 15.41
CA PRO A 285 -6.80 -7.07 14.07
C PRO A 285 -6.27 -6.14 12.96
N LYS A 286 -5.34 -5.23 13.26
CA LYS A 286 -4.84 -4.20 12.34
C LYS A 286 -3.32 -4.23 12.18
N GLY A 287 -2.84 -3.73 11.04
CA GLY A 287 -1.43 -3.68 10.68
C GLY A 287 -0.92 -4.98 10.06
N PHE A 288 0.38 -5.24 10.20
CA PHE A 288 1.03 -6.41 9.61
C PHE A 288 1.99 -7.10 10.57
N ILE A 289 2.23 -8.38 10.32
CA ILE A 289 3.20 -9.20 11.03
C ILE A 289 4.47 -9.21 10.22
N LEU A 290 5.54 -8.64 10.78
CA LEU A 290 6.86 -8.55 10.16
C LEU A 290 7.77 -9.62 10.75
N ALA A 291 8.33 -10.46 9.87
CA ALA A 291 9.41 -11.39 10.14
C ALA A 291 10.73 -10.84 9.61
N ARG A 292 11.78 -10.82 10.43
CA ARG A 292 13.13 -10.42 10.04
C ARG A 292 14.13 -11.49 10.39
N LEU A 293 14.94 -11.91 9.43
CA LEU A 293 16.16 -12.67 9.69
C LEU A 293 17.29 -11.70 9.98
N VAL A 294 17.80 -11.72 11.21
CA VAL A 294 18.76 -10.75 11.74
C VAL A 294 20.02 -11.50 12.19
N THR A 295 21.18 -10.94 11.92
CA THR A 295 22.48 -11.40 12.43
C THR A 295 22.73 -10.92 13.86
N SER A 296 23.73 -11.48 14.54
CA SER A 296 24.10 -11.09 15.91
C SER A 296 24.54 -9.64 16.05
N ASP A 297 25.05 -9.02 14.98
CA ASP A 297 25.41 -7.59 14.90
C ASP A 297 24.22 -6.68 14.53
N GLY A 298 23.02 -7.24 14.35
CA GLY A 298 21.79 -6.48 14.08
C GLY A 298 21.51 -6.19 12.61
N ARG A 299 22.32 -6.73 11.68
CA ARG A 299 22.07 -6.59 10.24
C ARG A 299 20.90 -7.48 9.79
N ILE A 300 20.01 -6.91 9.00
CA ILE A 300 18.85 -7.64 8.44
C ILE A 300 19.26 -8.31 7.13
N LEU A 301 19.18 -9.64 7.07
CA LEU A 301 19.50 -10.43 5.88
C LEU A 301 18.27 -10.70 5.00
N GLY A 302 17.10 -10.77 5.63
CA GLY A 302 15.84 -11.03 4.95
C GLY A 302 14.65 -10.54 5.74
N GLU A 303 13.58 -10.24 5.03
CA GLU A 303 12.31 -9.81 5.62
C GLU A 303 11.15 -10.55 4.94
N GLY A 304 10.08 -10.75 5.68
CA GLY A 304 8.83 -11.31 5.19
C GLY A 304 7.67 -10.69 5.95
N ILE A 305 6.56 -10.44 5.26
CA ILE A 305 5.39 -9.79 5.85
C ILE A 305 4.14 -10.64 5.61
N GLY A 306 3.21 -10.62 6.57
CA GLY A 306 1.83 -11.06 6.38
C GLY A 306 0.86 -10.04 6.98
N ARG A 307 -0.19 -9.67 6.25
CA ARG A 307 -1.19 -8.70 6.73
C ARG A 307 -2.03 -9.31 7.86
N VAL A 308 -2.35 -8.54 8.90
CA VAL A 308 -3.21 -9.03 9.99
C VAL A 308 -4.65 -9.23 9.51
N SER A 309 -5.08 -8.51 8.47
CA SER A 309 -6.37 -8.72 7.81
C SER A 309 -6.52 -10.09 7.15
N GLU A 310 -5.41 -10.79 6.87
CA GLU A 310 -5.42 -12.17 6.34
C GLU A 310 -5.53 -13.25 7.44
N VAL A 311 -5.56 -12.84 8.72
CA VAL A 311 -5.74 -13.77 9.84
C VAL A 311 -7.14 -14.37 9.78
N VAL A 312 -7.21 -15.70 9.84
CA VAL A 312 -8.48 -16.44 9.92
C VAL A 312 -8.88 -16.56 11.39
N TRP A 313 -9.90 -15.78 11.76
CA TRP A 313 -10.40 -15.67 13.13
C TRP A 313 -11.25 -16.88 13.52
N ASN A 314 -10.64 -17.83 14.24
CA ASN A 314 -11.35 -18.95 14.85
C ASN A 314 -12.01 -18.59 16.19
N LYS A 315 -13.06 -19.32 16.59
CA LYS A 315 -13.74 -19.15 17.89
C LYS A 315 -12.88 -19.52 19.11
N ASN A 316 -11.80 -20.26 18.92
CA ASN A 316 -11.05 -20.92 20.00
C ASN A 316 -9.77 -20.16 20.40
N SER A 317 -9.75 -18.82 20.43
CA SER A 317 -8.59 -17.97 20.79
C SER A 317 -7.26 -18.20 20.04
N TYR A 318 -7.20 -19.22 19.17
CA TYR A 318 -6.10 -19.60 18.30
C TYR A 318 -6.51 -19.34 16.86
N HIS A 319 -6.01 -18.25 16.31
CA HIS A 319 -6.30 -17.82 14.95
C HIS A 319 -5.18 -18.27 14.02
N THR A 320 -5.54 -18.59 12.78
CA THR A 320 -4.55 -18.98 11.78
C THR A 320 -3.99 -17.72 11.14
N GLY A 321 -2.71 -17.48 11.34
CA GLY A 321 -1.98 -16.37 10.74
C GLY A 321 -1.60 -16.60 9.28
N PRO A 322 -1.32 -15.53 8.54
CA PRO A 322 -0.81 -15.64 7.17
C PRO A 322 0.51 -16.42 7.12
N LYS A 323 0.79 -17.05 5.98
CA LYS A 323 2.11 -17.63 5.73
C LYS A 323 3.10 -16.51 5.41
N ILE A 324 4.17 -16.40 6.19
CA ILE A 324 5.21 -15.41 5.99
C ILE A 324 6.42 -16.05 5.31
N ASN A 325 6.81 -15.54 4.13
CA ASN A 325 8.02 -15.95 3.44
C ASN A 325 9.12 -14.89 3.69
N ILE A 326 10.17 -15.25 4.42
CA ILE A 326 11.36 -14.44 4.59
C ILE A 326 12.22 -14.59 3.34
N ASN A 327 12.22 -13.55 2.51
CA ASN A 327 13.00 -13.48 1.29
C ASN A 327 14.28 -12.67 1.54
N LYS A 328 15.29 -12.84 0.69
CA LYS A 328 16.47 -11.97 0.74
C LYS A 328 16.00 -10.53 0.56
N LYS A 329 16.41 -9.65 1.46
CA LYS A 329 16.01 -8.25 1.41
C LYS A 329 16.63 -7.59 0.17
N ILE A 330 15.81 -7.39 -0.87
CA ILE A 330 16.09 -6.50 -1.99
C ILE A 330 14.99 -5.46 -1.98
N ASP A 331 15.39 -4.25 -1.67
CA ASP A 331 14.52 -3.15 -1.25
C ASP A 331 13.79 -2.51 -2.45
N VAL A 332 14.51 -2.36 -3.56
CA VAL A 332 13.96 -1.98 -4.86
C VAL A 332 14.38 -3.04 -5.85
N LYS A 333 13.42 -3.69 -6.51
CA LYS A 333 13.67 -4.75 -7.50
C LYS A 333 12.76 -4.55 -8.70
N GLY A 334 13.33 -4.65 -9.89
CA GLY A 334 12.54 -4.56 -11.11
C GLY A 334 13.32 -4.97 -12.33
N LYS A 335 12.74 -4.68 -13.48
CA LYS A 335 13.35 -4.91 -14.78
C LYS A 335 13.33 -3.64 -15.60
N THR A 336 14.40 -3.41 -16.33
CA THR A 336 14.42 -2.45 -17.44
C THR A 336 14.30 -3.25 -18.74
N VAL A 337 13.33 -2.90 -19.57
CA VAL A 337 13.02 -3.62 -20.83
C VAL A 337 12.98 -2.65 -22.00
N SER A 338 13.41 -3.11 -23.19
CA SER A 338 13.29 -2.31 -24.41
C SER A 338 11.89 -2.44 -25.02
N ALA A 339 11.27 -1.32 -25.41
CA ALA A 339 9.87 -1.26 -25.88
C ALA A 339 9.51 -2.20 -27.06
N TYR A 340 10.47 -2.63 -27.88
CA TYR A 340 10.23 -3.48 -29.06
C TYR A 340 10.53 -4.98 -28.85
N GLN A 341 10.91 -5.39 -27.64
CA GLN A 341 11.29 -6.77 -27.34
C GLN A 341 10.23 -7.52 -26.53
N ILE A 342 8.96 -7.19 -26.75
CA ILE A 342 7.80 -7.72 -25.99
C ILE A 342 7.73 -9.26 -26.08
N GLU A 343 8.11 -9.86 -27.21
CA GLU A 343 8.12 -11.32 -27.40
C GLU A 343 9.42 -12.00 -26.95
N GLN A 344 10.52 -11.24 -26.82
CA GLN A 344 11.81 -11.72 -26.31
C GLN A 344 12.21 -10.88 -25.09
N LYS A 345 11.46 -11.04 -23.99
CA LYS A 345 11.67 -10.33 -22.70
C LYS A 345 13.07 -10.49 -22.05
N ASN A 346 14.03 -11.12 -22.74
CA ASN A 346 15.38 -11.43 -22.28
C ASN A 346 16.49 -10.88 -23.21
N ALA A 347 16.16 -10.08 -24.22
CA ALA A 347 17.19 -9.49 -25.06
C ALA A 347 17.95 -8.41 -24.24
N SER A 348 19.23 -8.70 -24.01
CA SER A 348 20.11 -7.94 -23.12
C SER A 348 20.18 -6.46 -23.51
N ILE A 349 19.90 -5.58 -22.56
CA ILE A 349 20.29 -4.16 -22.63
C ILE A 349 21.79 -4.11 -22.37
N GLU A 350 22.60 -4.42 -23.38
CA GLU A 350 24.05 -4.43 -23.24
C GLU A 350 24.55 -3.05 -22.75
N LYS A 351 25.17 -3.04 -21.57
CA LYS A 351 25.79 -1.86 -20.94
C LYS A 351 24.80 -0.76 -20.53
N GLY A 352 23.61 -1.14 -20.07
CA GLY A 352 22.70 -0.21 -19.42
C GLY A 352 23.09 0.11 -17.97
N SER A 353 22.63 1.25 -17.47
CA SER A 353 22.69 1.63 -16.05
C SER A 353 21.34 2.13 -15.59
N ALA A 354 21.07 1.94 -14.30
CA ALA A 354 19.92 2.47 -13.62
C ALA A 354 20.38 3.21 -12.38
N SER A 355 19.74 4.33 -12.08
CA SER A 355 20.06 5.15 -10.92
C SER A 355 18.84 5.65 -10.18
N LEU A 356 19.04 5.92 -8.88
CA LEU A 356 18.10 6.56 -7.97
C LEU A 356 18.76 7.81 -7.36
N PHE A 357 17.93 8.73 -6.88
CA PHE A 357 18.33 9.94 -6.17
C PHE A 357 19.39 10.76 -6.92
N ASN A 358 19.11 11.06 -8.19
CA ASN A 358 20.00 11.82 -9.06
C ASN A 358 21.43 11.26 -9.10
N ASN A 359 21.53 9.96 -9.40
CA ASN A 359 22.79 9.20 -9.46
C ASN A 359 23.51 8.95 -8.12
N TYR A 360 22.92 9.29 -6.97
CA TYR A 360 23.47 8.91 -5.67
C TYR A 360 23.64 7.40 -5.54
N LEU A 361 22.64 6.62 -5.99
CA LEU A 361 22.76 5.19 -6.20
C LEU A 361 22.78 4.89 -7.68
N ASN A 362 23.77 4.14 -8.15
CA ASN A 362 23.89 3.71 -9.53
C ASN A 362 24.28 2.23 -9.60
N LYS A 363 23.54 1.47 -10.40
CA LYS A 363 23.76 0.05 -10.65
C LYS A 363 23.77 -0.21 -12.15
N LYS A 364 24.61 -1.15 -12.58
CA LYS A 364 24.53 -1.67 -13.95
C LYS A 364 23.27 -2.52 -14.09
N ILE A 365 22.62 -2.42 -15.23
CA ILE A 365 21.50 -3.31 -15.59
C ILE A 365 22.08 -4.68 -15.95
N GLU A 366 21.54 -5.73 -15.35
CA GLU A 366 21.96 -7.10 -15.61
C GLU A 366 21.56 -7.55 -17.03
N LYS A 367 22.16 -8.65 -17.52
CA LYS A 367 21.90 -9.15 -18.88
C LYS A 367 20.44 -9.53 -19.14
N ASP A 368 19.71 -9.90 -18.11
CA ASP A 368 18.27 -10.23 -18.17
C ASP A 368 17.36 -9.01 -17.95
N GLY A 369 17.95 -7.80 -17.90
CA GLY A 369 17.26 -6.55 -17.62
C GLY A 369 17.02 -6.29 -16.13
N SER A 370 17.36 -7.23 -15.24
CA SER A 370 17.12 -7.07 -13.82
C SER A 370 17.96 -5.93 -13.23
N VAL A 371 17.35 -5.20 -12.31
CA VAL A 371 17.99 -4.14 -11.52
C VAL A 371 17.51 -4.25 -10.07
N GLY A 372 18.43 -4.01 -9.14
CA GLY A 372 18.09 -3.94 -7.73
C GLY A 372 18.94 -2.94 -6.96
N PHE A 373 18.30 -2.22 -6.05
CA PHE A 373 18.96 -1.33 -5.09
C PHE A 373 18.69 -1.83 -3.69
N ASP A 374 19.76 -1.83 -2.89
CA ASP A 374 19.73 -2.21 -1.49
C ASP A 374 19.55 -0.96 -0.62
N HIS A 375 19.07 -1.13 0.61
CA HIS A 375 18.93 -0.11 1.65
C HIS A 375 17.84 0.94 1.43
N VAL A 376 17.01 0.85 0.38
CA VAL A 376 15.90 1.78 0.14
C VAL A 376 14.63 1.31 0.84
N VAL A 377 14.12 2.08 1.79
CA VAL A 377 13.00 1.60 2.61
C VAL A 377 11.72 1.47 1.79
N ALA A 378 10.99 0.37 2.00
CA ALA A 378 9.67 0.11 1.44
C ALA A 378 8.73 1.34 1.56
N GLY A 379 8.00 1.61 0.48
CA GLY A 379 7.14 2.79 0.33
C GLY A 379 7.85 4.08 -0.03
N SER A 380 9.18 4.06 -0.20
CA SER A 380 9.90 5.17 -0.82
C SER A 380 9.43 5.42 -2.25
N SER A 381 8.91 6.62 -2.49
CA SER A 381 8.58 7.12 -3.84
C SER A 381 9.83 7.81 -4.38
N THR A 382 10.44 7.25 -5.42
CA THR A 382 11.71 7.74 -5.98
C THR A 382 11.68 7.76 -7.49
N VAL A 383 12.48 8.63 -8.09
CA VAL A 383 12.68 8.67 -9.55
C VAL A 383 13.76 7.67 -9.93
N LEU A 384 13.36 6.64 -10.67
CA LEU A 384 14.26 5.74 -11.36
C LEU A 384 14.61 6.33 -12.72
N VAL A 385 15.90 6.49 -13.01
CA VAL A 385 16.41 6.82 -14.34
C VAL A 385 17.14 5.61 -14.89
N SER A 386 16.86 5.23 -16.13
CA SER A 386 17.56 4.16 -16.84
C SER A 386 18.14 4.66 -18.15
N GLU A 387 19.39 4.29 -18.40
CA GLU A 387 20.15 4.68 -19.57
C GLU A 387 20.73 3.45 -20.25
N ALA A 388 20.75 3.47 -21.58
CA ALA A 388 21.42 2.44 -22.37
C ALA A 388 21.89 3.00 -23.70
N LYS A 389 22.90 2.34 -24.28
CA LYS A 389 23.41 2.72 -25.61
C LYS A 389 22.30 2.63 -26.67
N ASN A 390 22.24 3.62 -27.56
CA ASN A 390 21.25 3.75 -28.65
C ASN A 390 19.79 3.88 -28.19
N HIS A 391 19.57 4.17 -26.91
CA HIS A 391 18.25 4.43 -26.34
C HIS A 391 18.21 5.85 -25.77
N VAL A 392 17.01 6.42 -25.70
CA VAL A 392 16.78 7.66 -24.95
C VAL A 392 16.76 7.32 -23.46
N PRO A 393 17.38 8.12 -22.58
CA PRO A 393 17.19 7.98 -21.13
C PRO A 393 15.70 7.92 -20.82
N SER A 394 15.32 6.99 -19.94
CA SER A 394 13.93 6.79 -19.56
C SER A 394 13.76 6.88 -18.06
N GLN A 395 12.71 7.55 -17.60
CA GLN A 395 12.45 7.78 -16.19
C GLN A 395 11.05 7.38 -15.76
N GLN A 396 10.93 6.97 -14.51
CA GLN A 396 9.67 6.56 -13.89
C GLN A 396 9.71 6.81 -12.39
N ILE A 397 8.61 7.30 -11.81
CA ILE A 397 8.43 7.28 -10.36
C ILE A 397 8.10 5.84 -9.95
N ILE A 398 8.94 5.25 -9.12
CA ILE A 398 8.76 3.90 -8.58
C ILE A 398 8.50 3.94 -7.08
N LEU A 399 7.82 2.91 -6.58
CA LEU A 399 7.65 2.65 -5.16
C LEU A 399 8.60 1.53 -4.74
N ALA A 400 9.46 1.79 -3.76
CA ALA A 400 10.27 0.74 -3.14
C ALA A 400 9.36 -0.34 -2.54
N SER A 401 9.78 -1.60 -2.63
CA SER A 401 9.03 -2.86 -2.39
C SER A 401 7.99 -3.29 -3.43
N SER A 402 7.69 -2.48 -4.45
CA SER A 402 6.93 -2.91 -5.62
C SER A 402 7.86 -3.41 -6.72
N GLU A 403 7.51 -4.53 -7.37
CA GLU A 403 8.19 -4.91 -8.61
C GLU A 403 7.83 -3.93 -9.72
N PHE A 404 8.83 -3.29 -10.32
CA PHE A 404 8.62 -2.37 -11.45
C PHE A 404 9.12 -2.96 -12.76
N GLU A 405 8.52 -2.51 -13.86
CA GLU A 405 9.01 -2.70 -15.22
C GLU A 405 9.19 -1.32 -15.84
N ASN A 406 10.44 -0.87 -15.98
CA ASN A 406 10.78 0.40 -16.61
C ASN A 406 11.04 0.15 -18.10
N ILE A 407 10.36 0.89 -18.97
CA ILE A 407 10.50 0.74 -20.42
C ILE A 407 11.50 1.77 -20.94
N ILE A 408 12.54 1.30 -21.61
CA ILE A 408 13.50 2.16 -22.32
C ILE A 408 13.25 2.11 -23.83
N TYR A 409 13.33 3.28 -24.47
CA TYR A 409 12.93 3.44 -25.87
C TYR A 409 14.14 3.65 -26.79
N PRO A 410 14.27 2.90 -27.89
CA PRO A 410 15.32 3.14 -28.88
C PRO A 410 15.26 4.56 -29.42
N GLN A 411 16.41 5.23 -29.59
CA GLN A 411 16.47 6.61 -30.08
C GLN A 411 15.72 6.76 -31.41
N LYS A 412 15.93 5.83 -32.34
CA LYS A 412 15.27 5.82 -33.66
C LYS A 412 13.75 5.77 -33.57
N MET A 413 13.20 5.11 -32.55
CA MET A 413 11.76 5.03 -32.33
C MET A 413 11.19 6.39 -31.91
N ILE A 414 11.84 7.04 -30.95
CA ILE A 414 11.40 8.36 -30.46
C ILE A 414 11.57 9.42 -31.57
N ASP A 415 12.66 9.37 -32.32
CA ASP A 415 12.89 10.24 -33.48
C ASP A 415 11.80 10.04 -34.54
N ALA A 416 11.44 8.79 -34.85
CA ALA A 416 10.38 8.47 -35.79
C ALA A 416 9.00 8.94 -35.31
N LEU A 417 8.69 8.76 -34.01
CA LEU A 417 7.47 9.27 -33.39
C LEU A 417 7.37 10.79 -33.55
N LYS A 418 8.44 11.51 -33.17
CA LYS A 418 8.52 12.98 -33.30
C LYS A 418 8.32 13.43 -34.75
N ALA A 419 8.94 12.75 -35.72
CA ALA A 419 8.80 13.06 -37.13
C ALA A 419 7.37 12.84 -37.65
N MET A 420 6.76 11.68 -37.36
CA MET A 420 5.39 11.37 -37.78
C MET A 420 4.38 12.36 -37.21
N VAL A 421 4.50 12.69 -35.91
CA VAL A 421 3.58 13.63 -35.26
C VAL A 421 3.80 15.04 -35.76
N SER A 422 5.05 15.45 -36.00
CA SER A 422 5.39 16.75 -36.60
C SER A 422 4.69 16.94 -37.96
N GLU A 423 4.73 15.91 -38.82
CA GLU A 423 4.06 15.92 -40.12
C GLU A 423 2.53 15.94 -39.97
N GLN A 424 1.98 15.10 -39.09
CA GLN A 424 0.53 15.02 -38.86
C GLN A 424 -0.06 16.33 -38.31
N ARG A 425 0.67 17.04 -37.44
CA ARG A 425 0.23 18.28 -36.79
C ARG A 425 0.71 19.56 -37.48
N GLN A 426 1.59 19.47 -38.49
CA GLN A 426 2.23 20.62 -39.13
C GLN A 426 2.97 21.52 -38.12
N GLN A 427 3.61 20.91 -37.12
CA GLN A 427 4.37 21.56 -36.05
C GLN A 427 5.79 21.01 -36.01
N ASN A 428 6.76 21.83 -35.61
CA ASN A 428 8.15 21.35 -35.47
C ASN A 428 8.36 20.70 -34.08
N LEU A 429 8.24 19.38 -34.01
CA LEU A 429 8.50 18.59 -32.79
C LEU A 429 9.79 17.77 -32.86
N ASN A 430 10.68 18.09 -33.81
CA ASN A 430 11.91 17.33 -34.08
C ASN A 430 13.10 17.76 -33.19
N ASP A 431 12.90 18.66 -32.23
CA ASP A 431 13.95 19.03 -31.28
C ASP A 431 14.28 17.83 -30.36
N LYS A 432 15.58 17.53 -30.28
CA LYS A 432 16.14 16.44 -29.49
C LYS A 432 15.87 16.63 -28.00
N ASN A 433 15.81 17.87 -27.54
CA ASN A 433 15.60 18.20 -26.13
C ASN A 433 14.13 18.20 -25.72
N LEU A 434 13.19 18.04 -26.66
CA LEU A 434 11.78 17.90 -26.31
C LEU A 434 11.57 16.62 -25.49
N SER A 435 10.94 16.81 -24.33
CA SER A 435 10.47 15.72 -23.49
C SER A 435 9.41 14.89 -24.22
N VAL A 436 9.34 13.60 -23.85
CA VAL A 436 8.30 12.71 -24.32
C VAL A 436 7.74 11.98 -23.11
N ILE A 437 6.42 11.96 -23.00
CA ILE A 437 5.74 11.05 -22.09
C ILE A 437 5.22 9.90 -22.95
N MET A 438 5.58 8.67 -22.61
CA MET A 438 5.01 7.46 -23.18
C MET A 438 4.19 6.77 -22.11
N GLY A 439 3.01 6.27 -22.44
CA GLY A 439 2.19 5.60 -21.43
C GLY A 439 1.24 4.56 -21.96
N GLN A 440 0.69 3.79 -21.02
CA GLN A 440 -0.30 2.75 -21.30
C GLN A 440 -1.39 2.77 -20.25
N VAL A 441 -2.63 2.64 -20.71
CA VAL A 441 -3.83 2.50 -19.88
C VAL A 441 -4.16 1.03 -19.71
N LEU A 442 -4.32 0.61 -18.46
CA LEU A 442 -4.55 -0.77 -18.05
C LEU A 442 -5.77 -0.87 -17.12
N PHE A 443 -6.55 -1.93 -17.30
CA PHE A 443 -7.61 -2.37 -16.41
C PHE A 443 -7.33 -3.80 -15.98
N ASP A 444 -7.19 -4.05 -14.67
CA ASP A 444 -6.78 -5.36 -14.14
C ASP A 444 -5.55 -5.93 -14.91
N LYS A 445 -4.52 -5.09 -15.10
CA LYS A 445 -3.26 -5.40 -15.83
C LYS A 445 -3.42 -5.69 -17.33
N LYS A 446 -4.57 -5.40 -17.95
CA LYS A 446 -4.81 -5.57 -19.39
C LYS A 446 -5.03 -4.22 -20.07
N ALA A 447 -4.45 -4.05 -21.25
CA ALA A 447 -4.69 -2.88 -22.07
C ALA A 447 -6.18 -2.68 -22.37
N ILE A 448 -6.61 -1.42 -22.41
CA ILE A 448 -8.01 -1.06 -22.64
C ILE A 448 -8.14 0.12 -23.61
N SER A 449 -9.15 0.01 -24.47
CA SER A 449 -9.56 1.04 -25.43
C SER A 449 -10.60 1.98 -24.86
N GLY A 450 -10.81 3.13 -25.51
CA GLY A 450 -11.91 4.04 -25.19
C GLY A 450 -11.64 4.98 -24.01
N VAL A 451 -10.37 5.13 -23.61
CA VAL A 451 -9.96 6.03 -22.53
C VAL A 451 -9.32 7.28 -23.11
N THR A 452 -9.73 8.45 -22.63
CA THR A 452 -9.03 9.72 -22.88
C THR A 452 -7.98 9.94 -21.82
N VAL A 453 -6.88 10.59 -22.21
CA VAL A 453 -5.80 10.97 -21.29
C VAL A 453 -5.46 12.44 -21.47
N GLU A 454 -5.21 13.13 -20.36
CA GLU A 454 -4.88 14.55 -20.34
C GLU A 454 -3.74 14.81 -19.35
N VAL A 455 -2.88 15.79 -19.67
CA VAL A 455 -1.94 16.36 -18.70
C VAL A 455 -2.68 17.47 -17.95
N GLU A 456 -2.86 17.29 -16.64
CA GLU A 456 -3.62 18.24 -15.83
C GLU A 456 -3.02 19.65 -15.96
N LYS A 457 -3.88 20.66 -16.17
CA LYS A 457 -3.51 22.09 -16.37
C LYS A 457 -2.87 22.45 -17.71
N PHE A 458 -2.65 21.48 -18.60
CA PHE A 458 -2.10 21.72 -19.95
C PHE A 458 -3.07 21.26 -21.04
N VAL A 459 -4.13 22.04 -21.23
CA VAL A 459 -5.20 21.75 -22.22
C VAL A 459 -4.67 21.80 -23.66
N ASP A 460 -3.64 22.59 -23.93
CA ASP A 460 -3.06 22.74 -25.27
C ASP A 460 -2.17 21.56 -25.68
N ILE A 461 -1.79 20.68 -24.75
CA ILE A 461 -0.98 19.50 -25.03
C ILE A 461 -1.89 18.32 -25.37
N GLU A 462 -2.13 18.14 -26.66
CA GLU A 462 -2.97 17.05 -27.14
C GLU A 462 -2.31 15.67 -27.01
N PRO A 463 -3.03 14.64 -26.53
CA PRO A 463 -2.56 13.26 -26.51
C PRO A 463 -2.38 12.71 -27.92
N ILE A 464 -1.43 11.79 -28.05
CA ILE A 464 -1.16 11.02 -29.27
C ILE A 464 -1.54 9.57 -28.97
N TYR A 465 -2.53 9.03 -29.68
CA TYR A 465 -2.95 7.65 -29.51
C TYR A 465 -2.38 6.76 -30.61
N PHE A 466 -2.19 5.48 -30.27
CA PHE A 466 -1.59 4.50 -31.17
C PHE A 466 -2.62 3.49 -31.64
N ASN A 467 -2.58 3.13 -32.92
CA ASN A 467 -3.38 2.03 -33.47
C ASN A 467 -2.79 0.66 -33.12
N SER A 468 -3.44 -0.43 -33.53
CA SER A 468 -3.00 -1.81 -33.24
C SER A 468 -1.59 -2.15 -33.72
N PHE A 469 -1.02 -1.38 -34.65
CA PHE A 469 0.36 -1.53 -35.14
C PHE A 469 1.38 -0.66 -34.39
N MET A 470 0.99 -0.05 -33.26
CA MET A 470 1.84 0.87 -32.49
C MET A 470 2.29 2.10 -33.29
N LEU A 471 1.49 2.53 -34.27
CA LEU A 471 1.72 3.75 -35.04
C LEU A 471 0.81 4.88 -34.56
N PRO A 472 1.30 6.12 -34.45
CA PRO A 472 0.49 7.26 -34.05
C PRO A 472 -0.58 7.55 -35.10
N ASP A 473 -1.83 7.65 -34.65
CA ASP A 473 -2.99 7.85 -35.54
C ASP A 473 -3.80 9.08 -35.11
N LYS A 474 -3.77 10.12 -35.94
CA LYS A 474 -4.48 11.39 -35.69
C LYS A 474 -6.01 11.26 -35.65
N THR A 475 -6.56 10.17 -36.17
CA THR A 475 -8.01 9.93 -36.18
C THR A 475 -8.52 9.42 -34.84
N LEU A 476 -7.64 8.83 -34.04
CA LEU A 476 -7.97 8.36 -32.70
C LEU A 476 -8.08 9.52 -31.72
N LYS A 477 -9.18 9.53 -30.95
CA LYS A 477 -9.42 10.49 -29.85
C LYS A 477 -9.38 9.86 -28.46
N VAL A 478 -9.27 8.54 -28.43
CA VAL A 478 -9.22 7.68 -27.24
C VAL A 478 -8.21 6.56 -27.50
N THR A 479 -7.75 5.89 -26.46
CA THR A 479 -6.88 4.72 -26.59
C THR A 479 -7.51 3.63 -27.47
N SER A 480 -6.68 2.92 -28.24
CA SER A 480 -7.08 1.71 -28.96
C SER A 480 -6.93 0.46 -28.07
N GLU A 481 -7.10 -0.74 -28.63
CA GLU A 481 -6.96 -2.03 -27.91
C GLU A 481 -5.59 -2.21 -27.24
N ASN A 482 -4.55 -1.52 -27.71
CA ASN A 482 -3.21 -1.59 -27.13
C ASN A 482 -3.05 -0.69 -25.89
N GLY A 483 -4.00 0.22 -25.62
CA GLY A 483 -3.99 1.13 -24.48
C GLY A 483 -2.92 2.22 -24.51
N TYR A 484 -2.11 2.35 -25.56
CA TYR A 484 -0.96 3.25 -25.58
C TYR A 484 -1.33 4.69 -25.94
N PHE A 485 -0.59 5.62 -25.33
CA PHE A 485 -0.63 7.04 -25.62
C PHE A 485 0.74 7.69 -25.45
N ALA A 486 0.89 8.92 -25.97
CA ALA A 486 2.07 9.74 -25.76
C ALA A 486 1.74 11.23 -25.70
N PHE A 487 2.64 12.00 -25.08
CA PHE A 487 2.68 13.46 -25.16
C PHE A 487 4.09 13.88 -25.56
N ILE A 488 4.23 14.96 -26.34
CA ILE A 488 5.52 15.50 -26.78
C ILE A 488 5.58 16.99 -26.41
N GLY A 489 6.70 17.42 -25.85
CA GLY A 489 6.92 18.83 -25.50
C GLY A 489 6.22 19.25 -24.21
N VAL A 490 6.05 18.33 -23.26
CA VAL A 490 5.55 18.67 -21.92
C VAL A 490 6.64 19.43 -21.15
N PRO A 491 6.37 20.59 -20.56
CA PRO A 491 7.38 21.35 -19.81
C PRO A 491 8.04 20.53 -18.70
N GLU A 492 9.27 20.89 -18.32
CA GLU A 492 9.93 20.27 -17.17
C GLU A 492 9.20 20.62 -15.87
N ASP A 493 8.62 19.61 -15.22
CA ASP A 493 7.97 19.68 -13.91
C ASP A 493 7.54 18.26 -13.47
N LEU A 494 6.92 18.14 -12.30
CA LEU A 494 6.08 17.00 -11.94
C LEU A 494 4.64 17.27 -12.41
N HIS A 495 4.18 16.43 -13.33
CA HIS A 495 2.86 16.50 -13.92
C HIS A 495 1.94 15.42 -13.38
N HIS A 496 0.65 15.71 -13.39
CA HIS A 496 -0.40 14.76 -13.08
C HIS A 496 -1.11 14.38 -14.37
N ILE A 497 -1.08 13.10 -14.74
CA ILE A 497 -1.79 12.59 -15.91
C ILE A 497 -3.06 11.93 -15.44
N VAL A 498 -4.19 12.36 -16.01
CA VAL A 498 -5.52 11.85 -15.67
C VAL A 498 -6.07 11.07 -16.86
N ALA A 499 -6.63 9.91 -16.57
CA ALA A 499 -7.38 9.09 -17.50
C ALA A 499 -8.88 9.21 -17.21
N LYS A 500 -9.70 9.36 -18.25
CA LYS A 500 -11.16 9.38 -18.16
C LYS A 500 -11.77 8.40 -19.16
N ARG A 501 -12.89 7.79 -18.79
CA ARG A 501 -13.71 6.98 -19.70
C ARG A 501 -15.07 7.65 -19.84
N GLY A 502 -15.26 8.34 -20.97
CA GLY A 502 -16.28 9.38 -21.06
C GLY A 502 -15.92 10.52 -20.11
N GLU A 503 -16.89 10.96 -19.30
CA GLU A 503 -16.69 12.00 -18.27
C GLU A 503 -16.20 11.43 -16.92
N ASN A 504 -16.21 10.10 -16.77
CA ASN A 504 -15.90 9.45 -15.51
C ASN A 504 -14.39 9.31 -15.33
N TYR A 505 -13.91 9.62 -14.13
CA TYR A 505 -12.53 9.35 -13.72
C TYR A 505 -12.23 7.85 -13.83
N PHE A 506 -11.10 7.52 -14.44
CA PHE A 506 -10.66 6.14 -14.63
C PHE A 506 -9.43 5.80 -13.80
N SER A 507 -8.39 6.64 -13.89
CA SER A 507 -7.11 6.48 -13.20
C SER A 507 -6.33 7.79 -13.25
N HIS A 508 -5.29 7.90 -12.43
CA HIS A 508 -4.25 8.89 -12.63
C HIS A 508 -2.85 8.31 -12.42
N VAL A 509 -1.82 9.10 -12.73
CA VAL A 509 -0.43 8.85 -12.35
C VAL A 509 0.30 10.18 -12.25
N ASN A 510 1.18 10.32 -11.26
CA ASN A 510 2.10 11.44 -11.18
C ASN A 510 3.41 11.07 -11.89
N ILE A 511 4.01 12.01 -12.61
CA ILE A 511 5.20 11.76 -13.42
C ILE A 511 6.14 12.96 -13.40
N THR A 512 7.43 12.72 -13.26
CA THR A 512 8.45 13.75 -13.50
C THR A 512 8.72 13.84 -15.00
N VAL A 513 8.92 15.04 -15.53
CA VAL A 513 9.24 15.28 -16.92
C VAL A 513 10.53 16.09 -16.99
N ASN A 514 11.51 15.61 -17.75
CA ASN A 514 12.78 16.31 -17.96
C ASN A 514 13.10 16.40 -19.46
N PRO A 515 13.80 17.47 -19.90
CA PRO A 515 14.19 17.64 -21.30
C PRO A 515 15.06 16.48 -21.80
N GLY A 516 14.78 16.00 -23.01
CA GLY A 516 15.54 14.91 -23.64
C GLY A 516 15.36 13.52 -23.01
N VAL A 517 14.44 13.36 -22.06
CA VAL A 517 14.13 12.09 -21.38
C VAL A 517 12.74 11.60 -21.78
N VAL A 518 12.56 10.28 -21.84
CA VAL A 518 11.23 9.66 -21.98
C VAL A 518 10.70 9.30 -20.60
N SER A 519 9.55 9.85 -20.22
CA SER A 519 8.92 9.54 -18.94
C SER A 519 7.82 8.48 -19.17
N TYR A 520 7.83 7.40 -18.40
CA TYR A 520 6.85 6.32 -18.54
C TYR A 520 5.65 6.48 -17.60
N ALA A 521 4.44 6.55 -18.17
CA ALA A 521 3.17 6.71 -17.48
C ALA A 521 2.33 5.43 -17.53
N LYS A 522 2.21 4.72 -16.41
CA LYS A 522 1.35 3.55 -16.28
C LYS A 522 0.05 3.93 -15.56
N LEU A 523 -1.04 4.06 -16.31
CA LEU A 523 -2.37 4.37 -15.78
C LEU A 523 -3.11 3.06 -15.54
N GLU A 524 -3.26 2.67 -14.27
CA GLU A 524 -3.89 1.40 -13.90
C GLU A 524 -5.19 1.65 -13.11
N SER A 525 -6.23 0.90 -13.45
CA SER A 525 -7.49 0.84 -12.72
C SER A 525 -7.81 -0.60 -12.33
N SER A 526 -8.52 -0.76 -11.21
CA SER A 526 -8.84 -2.06 -10.60
C SER A 526 -10.27 -2.02 -10.07
N ILE A 527 -11.00 -3.13 -10.22
CA ILE A 527 -12.33 -3.32 -9.61
C ILE A 527 -12.18 -3.53 -8.09
N LYS A 528 -11.02 -4.04 -7.65
CA LYS A 528 -10.77 -4.30 -6.24
C LYS A 528 -10.55 -2.99 -5.52
N THR A 529 -11.35 -2.73 -4.50
CA THR A 529 -11.14 -1.64 -3.55
C THR A 529 -10.70 -2.20 -2.21
N GLU A 530 -9.92 -1.39 -1.49
CA GLU A 530 -9.52 -1.63 -0.11
C GLU A 530 -10.13 -0.54 0.78
N THR A 531 -10.50 -0.95 1.99
CA THR A 531 -10.96 -0.06 3.04
C THR A 531 -9.74 0.57 3.69
N VAL A 532 -9.68 1.90 3.69
CA VAL A 532 -8.54 2.67 4.19
C VAL A 532 -9.00 3.61 5.28
N ASP A 533 -8.32 3.58 6.42
CA ASP A 533 -8.61 4.44 7.56
C ASP A 533 -7.78 5.72 7.47
N VAL A 534 -8.45 6.86 7.39
CA VAL A 534 -7.82 8.19 7.39
C VAL A 534 -7.88 8.77 8.80
N LYS A 535 -6.72 9.21 9.30
CA LYS A 535 -6.56 9.83 10.62
C LYS A 535 -5.99 11.23 10.51
N VAL A 536 -6.72 12.20 11.03
CA VAL A 536 -6.34 13.62 11.07
C VAL A 536 -6.19 14.04 12.53
N PHE A 537 -4.99 14.50 12.89
CA PHE A 537 -4.66 14.80 14.27
C PHE A 537 -3.59 15.89 14.38
N ASP A 538 -3.51 16.56 15.53
CA ASP A 538 -2.42 17.48 15.84
C ASP A 538 -1.09 16.71 15.91
N ALA A 539 -0.10 17.12 15.12
CA ALA A 539 1.14 16.37 14.97
C ALA A 539 1.94 16.17 16.28
N PHE A 540 1.78 17.05 17.28
CA PHE A 540 2.57 17.02 18.50
C PHE A 540 1.75 16.56 19.71
N VAL A 541 0.48 16.94 19.77
CA VAL A 541 -0.41 16.55 20.88
C VAL A 541 -1.04 15.17 20.62
N GLY A 542 -1.28 14.83 19.34
CA GLY A 542 -1.98 13.60 18.95
C GLY A 542 -3.50 13.70 19.02
N ASP A 543 -4.05 14.86 19.43
CA ASP A 543 -5.48 15.10 19.50
C ASP A 543 -6.12 15.06 18.11
N ALA A 544 -7.25 14.38 17.99
CA ALA A 544 -8.07 14.37 16.79
C ALA A 544 -8.47 15.79 16.33
N LYS A 545 -8.46 16.02 15.01
CA LYS A 545 -8.84 17.30 14.40
C LYS A 545 -9.69 17.11 13.14
N PRO A 546 -10.65 18.01 12.88
CA PRO A 546 -11.39 18.01 11.63
C PRO A 546 -10.55 18.59 10.49
N ALA A 547 -10.79 18.12 9.27
CA ALA A 547 -10.22 18.69 8.05
C ALA A 547 -11.06 18.31 6.82
N GLU A 548 -11.01 19.14 5.78
CA GLU A 548 -11.44 18.78 4.43
C GLU A 548 -10.24 18.23 3.67
N LEU A 549 -10.37 17.02 3.12
CA LEU A 549 -9.30 16.34 2.39
C LEU A 549 -9.66 16.21 0.91
N SER A 550 -8.71 16.48 0.03
CA SER A 550 -8.81 16.26 -1.40
C SER A 550 -7.77 15.24 -1.83
N LEU A 551 -8.19 14.04 -2.23
CA LEU A 551 -7.32 12.92 -2.63
C LEU A 551 -7.33 12.80 -4.15
N GLN A 552 -6.16 12.66 -4.80
CA GLN A 552 -6.10 12.45 -6.26
C GLN A 552 -6.86 11.20 -6.75
N SER A 553 -6.99 10.18 -5.92
CA SER A 553 -7.70 8.93 -6.26
C SER A 553 -9.22 9.07 -6.25
N LEU A 554 -9.77 10.19 -5.76
CA LEU A 554 -11.20 10.39 -5.56
C LEU A 554 -11.64 11.72 -6.19
N GLN A 555 -12.82 11.72 -6.81
CA GLN A 555 -13.39 12.96 -7.36
C GLN A 555 -13.97 13.86 -6.27
N GLU A 556 -14.55 13.25 -5.24
CA GLU A 556 -15.18 13.98 -4.15
C GLU A 556 -14.19 14.29 -3.03
N LYS A 557 -14.39 15.45 -2.39
CA LYS A 557 -13.67 15.79 -1.18
C LYS A 557 -14.22 15.00 0.01
N ILE A 558 -13.36 14.76 0.99
CA ILE A 558 -13.68 13.99 2.19
C ILE A 558 -13.69 14.93 3.38
N GLU A 559 -14.82 14.99 4.08
CA GLU A 559 -14.92 15.68 5.35
C GLU A 559 -14.57 14.71 6.49
N VAL A 560 -13.51 15.03 7.22
CA VAL A 560 -13.14 14.37 8.47
C VAL A 560 -13.68 15.21 9.62
N ASP A 561 -14.43 14.56 10.51
CA ASP A 561 -15.11 15.21 11.63
C ASP A 561 -14.16 15.49 12.81
N LYS A 562 -14.74 15.91 13.93
CA LYS A 562 -13.98 16.25 15.15
C LYS A 562 -13.33 15.04 15.82
N GLU A 563 -13.75 13.82 15.49
CA GLU A 563 -13.09 12.59 15.95
C GLU A 563 -11.81 12.32 15.17
N GLY A 564 -11.55 13.10 14.11
CA GLY A 564 -10.29 13.02 13.35
C GLY A 564 -10.13 11.70 12.62
N PHE A 565 -11.24 11.00 12.35
CA PHE A 565 -11.23 9.67 11.78
C PHE A 565 -12.25 9.55 10.65
N LYS A 566 -11.87 8.91 9.55
CA LYS A 566 -12.78 8.58 8.46
C LYS A 566 -12.32 7.34 7.73
N THR A 567 -13.23 6.40 7.50
CA THR A 567 -12.96 5.25 6.63
C THR A 567 -13.39 5.58 5.19
N ILE A 568 -12.54 5.24 4.23
CA ILE A 568 -12.72 5.51 2.81
C ILE A 568 -12.44 4.24 1.99
N PHE A 569 -12.82 4.24 0.71
CA PHE A 569 -12.52 3.13 -0.20
C PHE A 569 -11.58 3.62 -1.30
N LEU A 570 -10.41 2.98 -1.42
CA LEU A 570 -9.44 3.28 -2.46
C LEU A 570 -9.24 2.07 -3.38
N PRO A 571 -8.88 2.25 -4.65
CA PRO A 571 -8.48 1.15 -5.51
C PRO A 571 -7.27 0.40 -4.92
N SER A 572 -7.28 -0.93 -4.97
CA SER A 572 -6.16 -1.78 -4.54
C SER A 572 -5.03 -1.71 -5.58
N LEU A 573 -4.25 -0.62 -5.55
CA LEU A 573 -3.20 -0.31 -6.51
C LEU A 573 -1.93 0.20 -5.81
N GLU A 574 -0.77 -0.23 -6.29
CA GLU A 574 0.53 0.28 -5.86
C GLU A 574 0.85 1.58 -6.62
N ARG A 575 0.02 2.60 -6.38
CA ARG A 575 0.12 3.93 -7.01
C ARG A 575 0.47 4.96 -5.95
N TRP A 576 1.48 5.78 -6.25
CA TRP A 576 1.84 6.95 -5.46
C TRP A 576 0.95 8.14 -5.81
N SER A 577 0.28 8.68 -4.81
CA SER A 577 -0.75 9.71 -4.96
C SER A 577 -0.58 10.82 -3.92
N LEU A 578 -1.16 11.98 -4.22
CA LEU A 578 -1.13 13.16 -3.38
C LEU A 578 -2.49 13.45 -2.76
N LEU A 579 -2.44 13.89 -1.51
CA LEU A 579 -3.58 14.38 -0.74
C LEU A 579 -3.29 15.81 -0.32
N HIS A 580 -4.28 16.69 -0.46
CA HIS A 580 -4.27 18.03 0.11
C HIS A 580 -5.22 18.08 1.31
N ALA A 581 -4.71 18.51 2.47
CA ALA A 581 -5.51 18.71 3.67
C ALA A 581 -5.74 20.21 3.90
N ASN A 582 -7.01 20.58 4.05
CA ASN A 582 -7.46 21.92 4.40
C ASN A 582 -8.09 21.89 5.80
N PRO A 583 -7.30 22.14 6.86
CA PRO A 583 -7.77 22.08 8.24
C PRO A 583 -8.37 23.41 8.72
N ASP A 584 -8.70 23.50 10.00
CA ASP A 584 -9.08 24.78 10.62
C ASP A 584 -7.94 25.83 10.58
N PRO A 585 -8.24 27.13 10.69
CA PRO A 585 -7.26 28.21 10.51
C PRO A 585 -6.06 28.20 11.48
N ASN A 586 -6.13 27.47 12.59
CA ASN A 586 -5.00 27.36 13.52
C ASN A 586 -3.89 26.44 12.99
N TYR A 587 -4.20 25.64 11.96
CA TYR A 587 -3.28 24.70 11.34
C TYR A 587 -2.92 25.14 9.92
N LEU A 588 -1.77 24.65 9.46
CA LEU A 588 -1.25 24.90 8.13
C LEU A 588 -1.90 23.93 7.12
N PRO A 589 -2.56 24.43 6.05
CA PRO A 589 -2.92 23.59 4.91
C PRO A 589 -1.66 23.01 4.28
N ALA A 590 -1.68 21.74 3.95
CA ALA A 590 -0.49 21.05 3.46
C ALA A 590 -0.84 19.89 2.53
N TYR A 591 0.13 19.53 1.69
CA TYR A 591 0.09 18.32 0.89
C TYR A 591 0.81 17.17 1.59
N TYR A 592 0.34 15.97 1.33
CA TYR A 592 0.89 14.73 1.83
C TYR A 592 0.94 13.75 0.66
N SER A 593 1.81 12.75 0.77
CA SER A 593 1.80 11.62 -0.15
C SER A 593 1.23 10.39 0.54
N TYR A 594 0.54 9.56 -0.23
CA TYR A 594 0.03 8.26 0.20
C TYR A 594 0.11 7.26 -0.95
N ILE A 595 -0.17 6.00 -0.65
CA ILE A 595 -0.21 4.92 -1.63
C ILE A 595 -1.57 4.26 -1.51
N ASP A 596 -2.26 4.04 -2.64
CA ASP A 596 -3.67 3.61 -2.61
C ASP A 596 -3.90 2.29 -1.86
N LYS A 597 -2.91 1.40 -1.87
CA LYS A 597 -2.94 0.05 -1.24
C LYS A 597 -2.54 0.04 0.25
N THR A 598 -2.53 1.18 0.94
CA THR A 598 -2.19 1.24 2.37
C THR A 598 -3.42 1.10 3.25
N ASP A 599 -3.29 0.45 4.41
CA ASP A 599 -4.38 0.32 5.39
C ASP A 599 -4.74 1.65 6.07
N PHE A 600 -3.78 2.59 6.16
CA PHE A 600 -3.95 3.86 6.87
C PHE A 600 -3.32 5.05 6.14
N ILE A 601 -4.03 6.18 6.17
CA ILE A 601 -3.49 7.49 5.77
C ILE A 601 -3.45 8.38 7.00
N ASN A 602 -2.24 8.74 7.44
CA ASN A 602 -2.04 9.64 8.56
C ASN A 602 -1.81 11.06 8.05
N VAL A 603 -2.58 12.01 8.58
CA VAL A 603 -2.56 13.43 8.22
C VAL A 603 -2.24 14.25 9.48
N PRO A 604 -0.96 14.25 9.93
CA PRO A 604 -0.54 15.06 11.07
C PRO A 604 -0.55 16.55 10.72
N LEU A 605 -1.43 17.31 11.37
CA LEU A 605 -1.59 18.74 11.17
C LEU A 605 -0.55 19.55 11.95
N ILE A 606 0.02 20.55 11.28
CA ILE A 606 1.04 21.43 11.87
C ILE A 606 0.39 22.72 12.37
N SER A 607 0.54 23.01 13.66
CA SER A 607 0.06 24.26 14.25
C SER A 607 0.81 25.47 13.69
N ARG A 608 0.08 26.46 13.19
CA ARG A 608 0.65 27.76 12.77
C ARG A 608 1.31 28.48 13.93
N GLY A 609 0.74 28.37 15.13
CA GLY A 609 1.29 28.99 16.34
C GLY A 609 2.68 28.45 16.68
N TRP A 610 2.84 27.12 16.62
CA TRP A 610 4.14 26.47 16.83
C TRP A 610 5.17 26.92 15.78
N LEU A 611 4.79 26.92 14.50
CA LEU A 611 5.71 27.28 13.42
C LEU A 611 6.15 28.75 13.47
N ASN A 612 5.20 29.66 13.75
CA ASN A 612 5.49 31.09 13.89
C ASN A 612 6.39 31.38 15.10
N TYR A 613 6.13 30.72 16.23
CA TYR A 613 6.98 30.81 17.41
C TYR A 613 8.42 30.38 17.08
N LEU A 614 8.57 29.25 16.39
CA LEU A 614 9.86 28.67 16.02
C LEU A 614 10.67 29.58 15.11
N PHE A 615 10.06 30.13 14.04
CA PHE A 615 10.75 31.05 13.15
C PHE A 615 11.08 32.39 13.80
N SER A 616 10.21 32.89 14.70
CA SER A 616 10.47 34.11 15.44
C SER A 616 11.62 33.94 16.44
N GLU A 617 11.64 32.85 17.21
CA GLU A 617 12.67 32.55 18.22
C GLU A 617 14.05 32.39 17.57
N LEU A 618 14.10 31.67 16.43
CA LEU A 618 15.34 31.45 15.68
C LEU A 618 15.72 32.62 14.75
N LYS A 619 14.89 33.67 14.69
CA LYS A 619 15.06 34.84 13.79
C LYS A 619 15.23 34.43 12.33
N ILE A 620 14.46 33.45 11.90
CA ILE A 620 14.46 32.95 10.52
C ILE A 620 13.53 33.82 9.68
N ASN A 621 14.08 34.42 8.63
CA ASN A 621 13.29 35.18 7.66
C ASN A 621 12.76 34.23 6.58
N ILE A 622 11.45 34.05 6.55
CA ILE A 622 10.77 33.24 5.52
C ILE A 622 10.59 34.06 4.26
N HIS A 623 11.04 33.54 3.12
CA HIS A 623 10.89 34.21 1.83
C HIS A 623 9.43 34.08 1.34
N PRO A 624 8.77 35.17 0.88
CA PRO A 624 7.37 35.15 0.49
C PRO A 624 7.00 34.18 -0.64
N GLN A 625 7.96 33.77 -1.45
CA GLN A 625 7.77 32.85 -2.58
C GLN A 625 8.31 31.45 -2.33
N SER A 626 8.71 31.17 -1.08
CA SER A 626 9.25 29.87 -0.72
C SER A 626 8.17 28.90 -0.25
N ALA A 627 8.50 27.63 -0.36
CA ALA A 627 7.77 26.50 0.15
C ALA A 627 8.51 25.88 1.34
N MET A 628 7.87 24.90 1.96
CA MET A 628 8.47 24.15 3.04
C MET A 628 8.11 22.67 3.02
N VAL A 629 8.99 21.85 3.57
CA VAL A 629 8.75 20.43 3.83
C VAL A 629 8.95 20.16 5.31
N ILE A 630 8.01 19.43 5.90
CA ILE A 630 8.08 18.99 7.30
C ILE A 630 8.05 17.46 7.30
N GLY A 631 9.07 16.82 7.85
CA GLY A 631 9.16 15.36 7.90
C GLY A 631 9.19 14.85 9.33
N PHE A 632 8.41 13.81 9.62
CA PHE A 632 8.46 13.05 10.87
C PHE A 632 9.18 11.73 10.63
N VAL A 633 10.10 11.34 11.52
CA VAL A 633 10.92 10.13 11.36
C VAL A 633 10.83 9.28 12.62
N HIS A 634 10.33 8.05 12.49
CA HIS A 634 9.96 7.22 13.64
C HIS A 634 10.98 6.15 14.05
N ASP A 635 11.90 5.78 13.16
CA ASP A 635 12.62 4.50 13.29
C ASP A 635 14.00 4.57 13.96
N GLU A 636 14.78 5.63 13.74
CA GLU A 636 16.12 5.81 14.31
C GLU A 636 16.60 7.27 14.19
N ASP A 637 17.78 7.57 14.75
CA ASP A 637 18.48 8.83 14.52
C ASP A 637 18.87 8.97 13.04
N PHE A 638 18.74 10.16 12.47
CA PHE A 638 18.75 10.33 11.02
C PHE A 638 19.44 11.63 10.56
N THR A 639 19.78 11.67 9.28
CA THR A 639 20.21 12.88 8.58
C THR A 639 19.36 13.09 7.34
N VAL A 640 19.08 14.35 7.01
CA VAL A 640 18.31 14.72 5.82
C VAL A 640 19.25 15.20 4.74
N GLU A 641 19.06 14.71 3.52
CA GLU A 641 19.80 15.14 2.33
C GLU A 641 18.84 15.56 1.22
N LEU A 642 19.26 16.56 0.46
CA LEU A 642 18.63 16.99 -0.79
C LEU A 642 19.67 16.84 -1.91
N PRO A 643 19.61 15.75 -2.69
CA PRO A 643 20.47 15.57 -3.85
C PRO A 643 20.43 16.81 -4.76
N GLU A 644 21.57 17.16 -5.35
CA GLU A 644 21.76 18.33 -6.24
C GLU A 644 21.53 19.72 -5.62
N ASN A 645 21.07 19.79 -4.36
CA ASN A 645 20.70 21.04 -3.69
C ASN A 645 21.53 21.28 -2.42
N GLU A 646 22.85 21.04 -2.49
CA GLU A 646 23.72 21.14 -1.31
C GLU A 646 23.74 22.53 -0.66
N HIS A 647 23.49 23.58 -1.45
CA HIS A 647 23.39 24.95 -0.95
C HIS A 647 22.20 25.16 0.00
N LEU A 648 21.18 24.29 -0.03
CA LEU A 648 20.01 24.33 0.86
C LEU A 648 20.23 23.55 2.17
N LYS A 649 21.40 22.92 2.39
CA LYS A 649 21.71 22.18 3.64
C LYS A 649 21.63 23.03 4.90
N ASN A 650 21.78 24.36 4.78
CA ASN A 650 21.65 25.29 5.91
C ASN A 650 20.18 25.63 6.23
N ASN A 651 19.24 25.24 5.37
CA ASN A 651 17.81 25.50 5.54
C ASN A 651 17.08 24.31 6.17
N ILE A 652 17.81 23.49 6.94
CA ILE A 652 17.29 22.30 7.61
C ILE A 652 17.31 22.57 9.12
N LEU A 653 16.15 22.47 9.75
CA LEU A 653 16.01 22.44 11.20
C LEU A 653 15.59 21.06 11.64
N TYR A 654 16.13 20.58 12.75
CA TYR A 654 15.74 19.32 13.36
C TYR A 654 14.98 19.59 14.66
N PHE A 655 13.96 18.79 14.95
CA PHE A 655 13.20 18.84 16.20
C PHE A 655 13.05 17.45 16.84
N ASP A 656 12.88 17.42 18.16
CA ASP A 656 12.63 16.19 18.93
C ASP A 656 11.15 15.78 18.89
N TYR A 657 10.81 14.64 19.51
CA TYR A 657 9.43 14.14 19.56
C TYR A 657 8.41 15.10 20.20
N ALA A 658 8.88 16.10 20.96
CA ALA A 658 8.04 17.13 21.58
C ALA A 658 7.96 18.41 20.74
N GLY A 659 8.51 18.40 19.52
CA GLY A 659 8.54 19.57 18.63
C GLY A 659 9.54 20.65 19.03
N ARG A 660 10.52 20.33 19.90
CA ARG A 660 11.57 21.28 20.32
C ARG A 660 12.77 21.18 19.41
N ILE A 661 13.30 22.32 18.97
CA ILE A 661 14.46 22.36 18.07
C ILE A 661 15.70 21.78 18.76
N THR A 662 16.38 20.89 18.04
CA THR A 662 17.66 20.32 18.46
C THR A 662 18.81 21.09 17.83
N LYS A 663 19.87 21.37 18.61
CA LYS A 663 21.12 21.98 18.08
C LYS A 663 22.02 20.98 17.36
N ALA A 664 21.65 19.71 17.33
CA ALA A 664 22.38 18.66 16.65
C ALA A 664 22.31 18.86 15.13
N LYS A 665 23.34 18.40 14.41
CA LYS A 665 23.34 18.36 12.94
C LYS A 665 22.49 17.23 12.36
N ASN A 666 21.99 16.35 13.24
CA ASN A 666 21.22 15.16 12.92
C ASN A 666 19.92 15.20 13.70
N GLY A 667 18.88 14.57 13.16
CA GLY A 667 17.62 14.33 13.85
C GLY A 667 17.71 13.14 14.79
N ASN A 668 16.92 13.19 15.86
CA ASN A 668 16.82 12.09 16.83
C ASN A 668 15.62 11.20 16.50
N LEU A 669 15.70 9.92 16.89
CA LEU A 669 14.59 8.97 16.86
C LEU A 669 13.27 9.59 17.36
N GLY A 670 12.20 9.46 16.56
CA GLY A 670 10.85 9.91 16.89
C GLY A 670 10.64 11.43 16.71
N GLY A 671 11.67 12.16 16.33
CA GLY A 671 11.60 13.58 16.00
C GLY A 671 11.26 13.83 14.54
N GLY A 672 11.76 14.94 14.02
CA GLY A 672 11.53 15.33 12.64
C GLY A 672 12.42 16.48 12.18
N PHE A 673 12.08 17.02 11.02
CA PHE A 673 12.81 18.11 10.41
C PHE A 673 11.91 19.08 9.66
N ILE A 674 12.41 20.30 9.45
CA ILE A 674 11.80 21.33 8.61
C ILE A 674 12.84 21.75 7.57
N LEU A 675 12.51 21.57 6.30
CA LEU A 675 13.17 22.25 5.18
C LEU A 675 12.38 23.53 4.90
N PHE A 676 13.00 24.68 5.08
CA PHE A 676 12.35 25.98 4.88
C PHE A 676 13.03 26.76 3.75
N ASN A 677 12.38 27.83 3.28
CA ASN A 677 12.94 28.67 2.21
C ASN A 677 13.27 27.89 0.93
N LEU A 678 12.50 26.85 0.60
CA LEU A 678 12.67 26.08 -0.63
C LEU A 678 12.04 26.85 -1.80
N PRO A 679 12.76 27.15 -2.90
CA PRO A 679 12.12 27.71 -4.09
C PRO A 679 11.13 26.70 -4.71
N PRO A 680 10.16 27.15 -5.51
CA PRO A 680 9.25 26.25 -6.22
C PRO A 680 10.04 25.28 -7.12
N ASN A 681 9.92 23.98 -6.88
CA ASN A 681 10.55 22.91 -7.64
C ASN A 681 10.01 21.54 -7.18
N VAL A 682 10.42 20.48 -7.86
CA VAL A 682 10.25 19.10 -7.41
C VAL A 682 11.49 18.67 -6.64
N TYR A 683 11.33 18.39 -5.35
CA TYR A 683 12.42 17.92 -4.51
C TYR A 683 12.29 16.43 -4.22
N GLU A 684 13.41 15.72 -4.25
CA GLU A 684 13.52 14.39 -3.69
C GLU A 684 14.19 14.47 -2.32
N VAL A 685 13.42 14.27 -1.26
CA VAL A 685 13.89 14.39 0.12
C VAL A 685 14.36 13.03 0.61
N LEU A 686 15.65 12.94 0.94
CA LEU A 686 16.26 11.73 1.48
C LEU A 686 16.38 11.82 3.00
N VAL A 687 15.99 10.74 3.69
CA VAL A 687 16.26 10.55 5.11
C VAL A 687 17.16 9.32 5.25
N LEU A 688 18.36 9.53 5.78
CA LEU A 688 19.37 8.48 5.98
C LEU A 688 19.41 8.07 7.45
N GLY A 689 19.19 6.79 7.72
CA GLY A 689 19.29 6.20 9.06
C GLY A 689 20.75 6.06 9.50
N THR A 690 21.09 6.60 10.67
CA THR A 690 22.47 6.68 11.16
C THR A 690 23.06 5.29 11.44
N LYS A 691 22.25 4.36 11.98
CA LYS A 691 22.72 3.02 12.37
C LYS A 691 22.46 2.00 11.27
N SER A 692 21.26 1.99 10.70
CA SER A 692 20.86 0.95 9.74
C SER A 692 21.33 1.22 8.31
N GLN A 693 21.78 2.44 8.00
CA GLN A 693 22.07 2.92 6.65
C GLN A 693 20.87 2.86 5.70
N LYS A 694 19.64 2.78 6.24
CA LYS A 694 18.41 2.87 5.46
C LYS A 694 18.26 4.24 4.82
N ILE A 695 17.70 4.25 3.61
CA ILE A 695 17.38 5.46 2.85
C ILE A 695 15.87 5.48 2.66
N TYR A 696 15.21 6.47 3.23
CA TYR A 696 13.84 6.80 2.84
C TYR A 696 13.89 7.90 1.80
N SER A 697 13.09 7.77 0.75
CA SER A 697 12.89 8.83 -0.24
C SER A 697 11.42 9.20 -0.38
N ARG A 698 11.14 10.50 -0.50
CA ARG A 698 9.82 11.04 -0.82
C ARG A 698 9.96 12.21 -1.80
N LEU A 699 9.06 12.26 -2.78
CA LEU A 699 8.99 13.36 -3.75
C LEU A 699 8.04 14.45 -3.26
N ALA A 700 8.49 15.70 -3.30
CA ALA A 700 7.75 16.89 -2.92
C ALA A 700 7.67 17.86 -4.12
N PRO A 701 6.59 17.84 -4.91
CA PRO A 701 6.32 18.91 -5.85
C PRO A 701 5.87 20.15 -5.08
N LEU A 702 6.74 21.16 -5.00
CA LEU A 702 6.51 22.37 -4.21
C LEU A 702 6.18 23.56 -5.10
N LYS A 703 5.08 24.26 -4.80
CA LYS A 703 4.81 25.60 -5.33
C LYS A 703 4.99 26.65 -4.25
N SER A 704 5.01 27.91 -4.68
CA SER A 704 5.15 29.07 -3.80
C SER A 704 4.11 29.02 -2.66
N GLN A 705 4.58 29.18 -1.42
CA GLN A 705 3.77 29.19 -0.19
C GLN A 705 3.07 27.87 0.15
N GLU A 706 3.39 26.77 -0.53
CA GLU A 706 2.88 25.45 -0.16
C GLU A 706 3.74 24.80 0.93
N ALA A 707 3.09 23.95 1.73
CA ALA A 707 3.74 23.09 2.70
C ALA A 707 3.50 21.63 2.32
N PHE A 708 4.55 20.82 2.45
CA PHE A 708 4.47 19.37 2.30
C PHE A 708 4.79 18.70 3.63
N VAL A 709 4.01 17.70 4.01
CA VAL A 709 4.22 16.94 5.23
C VAL A 709 4.44 15.47 4.90
N PHE A 710 5.55 14.93 5.38
CA PHE A 710 5.90 13.53 5.23
C PHE A 710 5.92 12.81 6.57
N ASN A 711 5.46 11.58 6.55
CA ASN A 711 5.67 10.63 7.63
C ASN A 711 6.61 9.53 7.11
N PHE A 712 7.85 9.54 7.56
CA PHE A 712 8.86 8.53 7.26
C PHE A 712 8.75 7.40 8.27
N LYS A 713 8.01 6.38 7.85
CA LYS A 713 7.82 5.12 8.55
C LYS A 713 8.07 3.97 7.59
N LEU A 714 8.29 2.77 8.13
CA LEU A 714 8.22 1.54 7.34
C LEU A 714 6.79 1.39 6.80
N ASP A 715 6.59 1.72 5.53
CA ASP A 715 5.36 1.43 4.80
C ASP A 715 5.52 0.06 4.17
N VAL A 716 4.57 -0.84 4.39
CA VAL A 716 4.67 -2.22 3.93
C VAL A 716 3.40 -2.60 3.19
N PHE A 717 3.55 -3.12 1.96
CA PHE A 717 2.45 -3.41 1.02
C PHE A 717 2.10 -4.88 0.90
#